data_AF-R9M2M3-F1
#
_entry.id   AF-R9M2M3-F1
#
_cell.length_a   1.000
_cell.length_b   1.000
_cell.length_c   1.000
_cell.angle_alpha   90.00
_cell.angle_beta   90.00
_cell.angle_gamma   90.00
#
_symmetry.space_group_name_H-M   'P 1'
#
loop_
_entity.id
_entity.type
_entity.pdbx_description
1 polymer ?
#
loop_
_entity_poly.entity_id
_entity_poly.type
_entity_poly.pdbx_seq_one_letter_code
_entity_poly.pdbx_strand_id
1 'polypeptide(L)'
;MKTGLVTFYHIHHYGALLQAAATQRAVESLGGACEIIDYYVNQNNDLFRAPTGLGSAAADAHTALHYKPLKTRYARFEDFSRRWLRISPHRFESFEELRAAELPYDLILSGSDQIWNPAIFPDGRFDPVFFGAFSNRRKIAYAPSFGVPRIPEGMEAELRGYLEQFSHLSVRESQGAAIVRRVAGREPALVLDPTLLPTREDWAAMAAEHSEKGYILCYCISAPGPLEPYIRRLAAETGLPVVQLCGARRKVHPKAKCVLDAGPAEFLGLFRDASYVCTNSFHGTVFSVQFQKPFFTAVSPRELAAPETSRTFSLLSRLGLTERIVGKGDAADFKAPIDWLSAEARLQAARQSSLRYLEAALRDEDFREPPAPAAEQGPPRLADHTRCTGCTACAAVCPRDAVAMKRDREGFARPAVDLDKCIRCGRCTAVCPILHPQERTPLPAAFAAWNQDDAIRRDSTSGGVFTALAEYVLEGGGVVFGAAFDSRQHLRHTVCFRKEELWRMRGAKYVQSDLEGTFPMVKECLESRQVLFSGTPCQVDGLYRYLGGRPENLTTCDLVCHGVPSPGVWEDTARYIERRKGKGLQAVRFRNKVTGWKDSHFTAVYDDGSVDSAPLFRTEYGRAFGRALFLRPSCYRCPYASMTRPGDFTLGDFWGLGPDELPEQQGKGISLLLVNTAHGSHLFDQLPLSRQAFPVERAIAGNPRLASPTACPADRAAFFAAYALEPFDAVRKRFFTLPPLPVRAVGTLLSPELKAKLRKKLR
;
A
#
# COMPACT_ATOMS: atom_id res chain seq x y z
N MET A 1 -21.61 38.09 -12.27
CA MET A 1 -22.14 36.71 -12.16
C MET A 1 -22.21 36.32 -10.69
N LYS A 2 -23.38 35.93 -10.19
CA LYS A 2 -23.60 35.44 -8.83
C LYS A 2 -23.74 33.91 -8.85
N THR A 3 -22.85 33.23 -8.12
CA THR A 3 -22.73 31.76 -8.07
C THR A 3 -23.31 31.24 -6.76
N GLY A 4 -24.24 30.28 -6.85
CA GLY A 4 -24.74 29.52 -5.71
C GLY A 4 -23.89 28.26 -5.51
N LEU A 5 -23.16 28.19 -4.39
CA LEU A 5 -22.32 27.05 -4.04
C LEU A 5 -23.09 26.04 -3.18
N VAL A 6 -23.19 24.79 -3.65
CA VAL A 6 -23.68 23.66 -2.86
C VAL A 6 -22.50 22.79 -2.40
N THR A 7 -22.28 22.74 -1.08
CA THR A 7 -21.19 22.00 -0.43
C THR A 7 -21.55 21.66 1.02
N PHE A 8 -20.79 20.78 1.66
CA PHE A 8 -20.84 20.65 3.12
C PHE A 8 -20.13 21.83 3.80
N TYR A 9 -20.79 22.42 4.80
CA TYR A 9 -20.19 23.42 5.68
C TYR A 9 -20.74 23.39 7.12
N HIS A 10 -21.98 22.94 7.33
CA HIS A 10 -22.62 22.85 8.66
C HIS A 10 -22.07 21.76 9.58
N ILE A 11 -21.33 20.82 9.03
CA ILE A 11 -20.70 19.76 9.82
C ILE A 11 -19.51 20.42 10.52
N HIS A 12 -19.42 20.34 11.86
CA HIS A 12 -18.30 20.88 12.67
C HIS A 12 -16.99 20.08 12.44
N HIS A 13 -16.59 20.02 11.18
CA HIS A 13 -15.49 19.27 10.62
C HIS A 13 -14.59 20.24 9.86
N TYR A 14 -13.31 20.31 10.26
CA TYR A 14 -12.35 21.29 9.73
C TYR A 14 -12.25 21.24 8.20
N GLY A 15 -12.22 20.03 7.63
CA GLY A 15 -12.08 19.84 6.19
C GLY A 15 -13.23 20.47 5.40
N ALA A 16 -14.47 20.16 5.77
CA ALA A 16 -15.65 20.62 5.03
C ALA A 16 -15.76 22.15 5.04
N LEU A 17 -15.59 22.74 6.23
CA LEU A 17 -15.67 24.19 6.42
C LEU A 17 -14.54 24.93 5.69
N LEU A 18 -13.28 24.47 5.81
CA LEU A 18 -12.14 25.09 5.14
C LEU A 18 -12.21 24.89 3.61
N GLN A 19 -12.77 23.78 3.12
CA GLN A 19 -13.04 23.59 1.69
C GLN A 19 -14.09 24.57 1.18
N ALA A 20 -15.17 24.81 1.93
CA ALA A 20 -16.20 25.78 1.57
C ALA A 20 -15.62 27.20 1.51
N ALA A 21 -14.87 27.61 2.53
CA ALA A 21 -14.19 28.91 2.56
C ALA A 21 -13.23 29.09 1.38
N ALA A 22 -12.45 28.06 1.07
CA ALA A 22 -11.49 28.13 -0.03
C ALA A 22 -12.15 28.19 -1.41
N THR A 23 -13.24 27.43 -1.61
CA THR A 23 -13.99 27.44 -2.88
C THR A 23 -14.63 28.80 -3.11
N GLN A 24 -15.28 29.37 -2.09
CA GLN A 24 -15.87 30.70 -2.16
C GLN A 24 -14.82 31.75 -2.52
N ARG A 25 -13.68 31.78 -1.82
CA ARG A 25 -12.60 32.75 -2.09
C ARG A 25 -11.99 32.59 -3.47
N ALA A 26 -11.89 31.36 -3.99
CA ALA A 26 -11.38 31.11 -5.33
C ALA A 26 -12.33 31.64 -6.42
N VAL A 27 -13.64 31.54 -6.22
CA VAL A 27 -14.61 32.18 -7.13
C VAL A 27 -14.54 33.70 -7.04
N GLU A 28 -14.40 34.24 -5.82
CA GLU A 28 -14.30 35.68 -5.58
C GLU A 28 -13.02 36.29 -6.15
N SER A 29 -11.88 35.60 -6.07
CA SER A 29 -10.61 36.07 -6.62
C SER A 29 -10.60 36.11 -8.16
N LEU A 30 -11.49 35.36 -8.81
CA LEU A 30 -11.71 35.37 -10.27
C LEU A 30 -12.76 36.41 -10.71
N GLY A 31 -13.21 37.28 -9.80
CA GLY A 31 -14.15 38.38 -10.08
C GLY A 31 -15.64 37.99 -10.02
N GLY A 32 -15.97 36.78 -9.56
CA GLY A 32 -17.35 36.35 -9.33
C GLY A 32 -17.88 36.73 -7.93
N ALA A 33 -19.20 36.76 -7.76
CA ALA A 33 -19.80 36.71 -6.43
C ALA A 33 -20.13 35.25 -6.09
N CYS A 34 -19.84 34.81 -4.87
CA CYS A 34 -20.14 33.46 -4.41
C CYS A 34 -20.94 33.50 -3.11
N GLU A 35 -22.00 32.71 -3.04
CA GLU A 35 -22.84 32.56 -1.86
C GLU A 35 -23.12 31.06 -1.66
N ILE A 36 -22.94 30.55 -0.45
CA ILE A 36 -23.21 29.17 -0.09
C ILE A 36 -24.72 29.04 0.18
N ILE A 37 -25.36 28.11 -0.52
CA ILE A 37 -26.78 27.81 -0.32
C ILE A 37 -26.92 27.05 0.99
N ASP A 38 -27.66 27.63 1.94
CA ASP A 38 -27.94 27.04 3.25
C ASP A 38 -28.97 25.92 3.12
N TYR A 39 -28.49 24.74 2.74
CA TYR A 39 -29.29 23.53 2.64
C TYR A 39 -28.98 22.60 3.81
N TYR A 40 -30.02 22.29 4.59
CA TYR A 40 -29.92 21.33 5.68
C TYR A 40 -29.79 19.92 5.12
N VAL A 41 -28.66 19.29 5.41
CA VAL A 41 -28.45 17.87 5.17
C VAL A 41 -28.72 17.13 6.48
N ASN A 42 -29.57 16.10 6.45
CA ASN A 42 -29.82 15.22 7.59
C ASN A 42 -28.61 14.29 7.86
N GLN A 43 -27.44 14.89 8.11
CA GLN A 43 -26.30 14.22 8.70
C GLN A 43 -26.29 14.56 10.17
N ASN A 44 -26.60 13.52 10.96
CA ASN A 44 -26.84 13.59 12.38
C ASN A 44 -25.65 14.24 13.12
N ASN A 45 -25.76 15.54 13.42
CA ASN A 45 -24.78 16.33 14.19
C ASN A 45 -24.96 16.09 15.71
N ASP A 46 -25.27 14.85 16.11
CA ASP A 46 -25.55 14.43 17.49
C ASP A 46 -24.25 14.40 18.33
N LEU A 47 -23.57 15.54 18.47
CA LEU A 47 -22.58 15.77 19.52
C LEU A 47 -23.25 16.11 20.87
N PHE A 48 -24.57 16.37 20.88
CA PHE A 48 -25.32 16.83 22.05
C PHE A 48 -26.73 16.21 22.21
N ARG A 49 -26.92 14.90 22.03
CA ARG A 49 -28.14 14.24 22.53
C ARG A 49 -28.07 14.07 24.05
N ALA A 50 -29.15 14.42 24.76
CA ALA A 50 -29.34 14.04 26.15
C ALA A 50 -29.43 12.49 26.25
N PRO A 51 -28.83 11.85 27.27
CA PRO A 51 -28.69 10.40 27.31
C PRO A 51 -30.02 9.68 27.52
N THR A 52 -30.26 8.61 26.76
CA THR A 52 -31.38 7.68 26.95
C THR A 52 -30.87 6.23 27.02
N GLY A 53 -30.13 5.86 28.08
CA GLY A 53 -29.84 4.45 28.37
C GLY A 53 -28.60 4.16 29.25
N LEU A 54 -28.54 2.95 29.85
CA LEU A 54 -27.48 2.56 30.80
C LEU A 54 -26.10 2.29 30.16
N GLY A 55 -26.01 2.12 28.84
CA GLY A 55 -24.74 1.94 28.10
C GLY A 55 -24.00 3.24 27.75
N SER A 56 -24.62 4.40 27.98
CA SER A 56 -24.06 5.72 27.64
C SER A 56 -23.15 6.29 28.73
N ALA A 57 -23.17 5.76 29.96
CA ALA A 57 -22.54 6.37 31.13
C ALA A 57 -21.04 6.74 30.99
N ALA A 58 -20.23 5.96 30.26
CA ALA A 58 -18.81 6.28 30.03
C ALA A 58 -18.58 7.34 28.94
N ALA A 59 -19.43 7.36 27.90
CA ALA A 59 -19.44 8.41 26.89
C ALA A 59 -20.01 9.72 27.49
N ASP A 60 -21.00 9.59 28.37
CA ASP A 60 -21.62 10.68 29.11
C ASP A 60 -20.64 11.32 30.10
N ALA A 61 -19.84 10.51 30.82
CA ALA A 61 -18.82 11.03 31.73
C ALA A 61 -17.69 11.78 30.98
N HIS A 62 -17.19 11.24 29.87
CA HIS A 62 -16.18 11.93 29.05
C HIS A 62 -16.73 13.21 28.41
N THR A 63 -17.97 13.18 27.91
CA THR A 63 -18.62 14.34 27.30
C THR A 63 -18.93 15.41 28.35
N ALA A 64 -19.35 15.03 29.56
CA ALA A 64 -19.56 15.93 30.68
C ALA A 64 -18.23 16.56 31.17
N LEU A 65 -17.16 15.77 31.32
CA LEU A 65 -15.83 16.24 31.73
C LEU A 65 -15.19 17.22 30.72
N HIS A 66 -15.53 17.07 29.44
CA HIS A 66 -15.01 17.91 28.36
C HIS A 66 -16.05 18.85 27.75
N TYR A 67 -17.20 19.02 28.41
CA TYR A 67 -18.32 19.81 27.88
C TYR A 67 -17.93 21.26 27.59
N LYS A 68 -17.24 21.92 28.53
CA LYS A 68 -16.81 23.32 28.36
C LYS A 68 -15.86 23.50 27.15
N PRO A 69 -14.76 22.73 27.01
CA PRO A 69 -13.93 22.73 25.80
C PRO A 69 -14.71 22.46 24.51
N LEU A 70 -15.62 21.49 24.49
CA LEU A 70 -16.42 21.14 23.31
C LEU A 70 -17.42 22.25 22.94
N LYS A 71 -18.03 22.91 23.93
CA LYS A 71 -18.89 24.09 23.72
C LYS A 71 -18.08 25.27 23.17
N THR A 72 -16.88 25.51 23.69
CA THR A 72 -15.97 26.54 23.16
C THR A 72 -15.58 26.25 21.70
N ARG A 73 -15.26 24.99 21.38
CA ARG A 73 -15.02 24.56 20.00
C ARG A 73 -16.22 24.85 19.11
N TYR A 74 -17.41 24.45 19.53
CA TYR A 74 -18.64 24.73 18.78
C TYR A 74 -18.78 26.22 18.47
N ALA A 75 -18.62 27.09 19.49
CA ALA A 75 -18.70 28.53 19.32
C ALA A 75 -17.64 29.09 18.34
N ARG A 76 -16.41 28.56 18.36
CA ARG A 76 -15.34 28.94 17.42
C ARG A 76 -15.60 28.50 15.98
N PHE A 77 -16.24 27.35 15.78
CA PHE A 77 -16.71 26.93 14.45
C PHE A 77 -17.75 27.91 13.91
N GLU A 78 -18.76 28.22 14.72
CA GLU A 78 -19.82 29.16 14.35
C GLU A 78 -19.27 30.58 14.09
N ASP A 79 -18.33 31.04 14.90
CA ASP A 79 -17.67 32.34 14.72
C ASP A 79 -16.89 32.42 13.41
N PHE A 80 -16.11 31.37 13.11
CA PHE A 80 -15.38 31.30 11.86
C PHE A 80 -16.33 31.29 10.65
N SER A 81 -17.42 30.51 10.70
CA SER A 81 -18.43 30.49 9.64
C SER A 81 -19.01 31.89 9.40
N ARG A 82 -19.47 32.57 10.45
CA ARG A 82 -20.03 33.93 10.32
C ARG A 82 -19.04 34.94 9.77
N ARG A 83 -17.75 34.80 10.11
CA ARG A 83 -16.71 35.76 9.71
C ARG A 83 -16.23 35.54 8.27
N TRP A 84 -16.16 34.30 7.80
CA TRP A 84 -15.45 33.95 6.57
C TRP A 84 -16.33 33.34 5.48
N LEU A 85 -17.53 32.86 5.80
CA LEU A 85 -18.46 32.28 4.82
C LEU A 85 -19.60 33.26 4.51
N ARG A 86 -19.98 33.33 3.24
CA ARG A 86 -21.16 34.05 2.76
C ARG A 86 -22.27 33.05 2.55
N ILE A 87 -23.10 32.88 3.57
CA ILE A 87 -24.21 31.91 3.59
C ILE A 87 -25.51 32.62 3.20
N SER A 88 -26.37 31.97 2.42
CA SER A 88 -27.67 32.51 2.05
C SER A 88 -28.53 32.78 3.30
N PRO A 89 -29.33 33.87 3.35
CA PRO A 89 -30.09 34.23 4.54
C PRO A 89 -31.22 33.24 4.85
N HIS A 90 -31.72 32.54 3.84
CA HIS A 90 -32.76 31.53 3.98
C HIS A 90 -32.13 30.15 4.08
N ARG A 91 -32.58 29.37 5.08
CA ARG A 91 -32.20 27.98 5.29
C ARG A 91 -33.29 27.07 4.74
N PHE A 92 -32.90 26.19 3.83
CA PHE A 92 -33.76 25.21 3.17
C PHE A 92 -33.69 23.88 3.92
N GLU A 93 -34.83 23.36 4.35
CA GLU A 93 -34.93 22.11 5.11
C GLU A 93 -35.21 20.89 4.22
N SER A 94 -35.61 21.09 2.96
CA SER A 94 -35.90 20.01 2.02
C SER A 94 -35.57 20.35 0.57
N PHE A 95 -35.37 19.30 -0.25
CA PHE A 95 -35.17 19.44 -1.69
C PHE A 95 -36.35 20.18 -2.36
N GLU A 96 -37.58 19.90 -1.94
CA GLU A 96 -38.78 20.48 -2.52
C GLU A 96 -38.90 21.99 -2.24
N GLU A 97 -38.54 22.40 -1.02
CA GLU A 97 -38.47 23.80 -0.65
C GLU A 97 -37.41 24.55 -1.48
N LEU A 98 -36.22 23.97 -1.61
CA LEU A 98 -35.13 24.56 -2.42
C LEU A 98 -35.50 24.64 -3.91
N ARG A 99 -36.20 23.64 -4.44
CA ARG A 99 -36.68 23.61 -5.83
C ARG A 99 -37.77 24.64 -6.11
N ALA A 100 -38.64 24.91 -5.13
CA ALA A 100 -39.73 25.88 -5.26
C ALA A 100 -39.25 27.33 -5.13
N ALA A 101 -38.05 27.55 -4.58
CA ALA A 101 -37.53 28.89 -4.32
C ALA A 101 -36.97 29.58 -5.58
N GLU A 102 -37.26 30.88 -5.71
CA GLU A 102 -36.58 31.72 -6.68
C GLU A 102 -35.19 32.12 -6.17
N LEU A 103 -34.17 31.44 -6.68
CA LEU A 103 -32.80 31.65 -6.25
C LEU A 103 -32.10 32.72 -7.12
N PRO A 104 -31.41 33.72 -6.51
CA PRO A 104 -30.77 34.83 -7.23
C PRO A 104 -29.39 34.44 -7.78
N TYR A 105 -29.27 33.26 -8.39
CA TYR A 105 -27.99 32.74 -8.91
C TYR A 105 -28.03 32.58 -10.43
N ASP A 106 -26.97 33.03 -11.08
CA ASP A 106 -26.74 32.83 -12.52
C ASP A 106 -26.23 31.41 -12.81
N LEU A 107 -25.51 30.83 -11.84
CA LEU A 107 -24.76 29.59 -11.95
C LEU A 107 -24.82 28.81 -10.63
N ILE A 108 -24.98 27.49 -10.73
CA ILE A 108 -24.85 26.57 -9.60
C ILE A 108 -23.49 25.89 -9.66
N LEU A 109 -22.74 25.98 -8.58
CA LEU A 109 -21.44 25.32 -8.41
C LEU A 109 -21.56 24.19 -7.39
N SER A 110 -21.35 22.96 -7.84
CA SER A 110 -21.18 21.80 -6.97
C SER A 110 -19.72 21.64 -6.56
N GLY A 111 -19.43 21.77 -5.28
CA GLY A 111 -18.07 21.60 -4.76
C GLY A 111 -18.07 21.15 -3.30
N SER A 112 -16.96 20.80 -2.69
CA SER A 112 -15.90 19.95 -3.28
C SER A 112 -15.61 18.72 -2.41
N ASP A 113 -16.28 18.58 -1.26
CA ASP A 113 -16.03 17.44 -0.38
C ASP A 113 -16.64 16.14 -0.97
N GLN A 114 -16.90 15.14 -0.15
CA GLN A 114 -17.53 13.88 -0.54
C GLN A 114 -19.03 14.02 -0.84
N ILE A 115 -19.43 15.12 -1.47
CA ILE A 115 -20.83 15.46 -1.76
C ILE A 115 -21.48 14.48 -2.76
N TRP A 116 -20.67 13.74 -3.52
CA TRP A 116 -21.10 12.68 -4.44
C TRP A 116 -20.87 11.28 -3.88
N ASN A 117 -20.66 11.16 -2.56
CA ASN A 117 -20.55 9.86 -1.91
C ASN A 117 -21.96 9.39 -1.46
N PRO A 118 -22.53 8.34 -2.05
CA PRO A 118 -23.85 7.87 -1.64
C PRO A 118 -23.82 7.18 -0.26
N ALA A 119 -22.65 6.70 0.19
CA ALA A 119 -22.52 5.93 1.42
C ALA A 119 -22.52 6.79 2.71
N ILE A 120 -22.49 8.12 2.59
CA ILE A 120 -22.54 9.03 3.74
C ILE A 120 -23.95 9.58 4.01
N PHE A 121 -24.91 9.30 3.14
CA PHE A 121 -26.32 9.67 3.33
C PHE A 121 -27.09 8.51 3.99
N PRO A 122 -28.07 8.80 4.87
CA PRO A 122 -28.76 7.77 5.67
C PRO A 122 -29.48 6.68 4.85
N ASP A 123 -29.96 7.02 3.66
CA ASP A 123 -30.66 6.12 2.74
C ASP A 123 -29.72 5.38 1.77
N GLY A 124 -28.41 5.67 1.84
CA GLY A 124 -27.40 5.11 0.95
C GLY A 124 -27.51 5.58 -0.50
N ARG A 125 -28.18 6.72 -0.75
CA ARG A 125 -28.39 7.27 -2.10
C ARG A 125 -27.64 8.59 -2.31
N PHE A 126 -27.64 9.06 -3.56
CA PHE A 126 -27.18 10.40 -3.90
C PHE A 126 -28.21 11.42 -3.42
N ASP A 127 -27.75 12.51 -2.81
CA ASP A 127 -28.62 13.66 -2.59
C ASP A 127 -28.60 14.56 -3.84
N PRO A 128 -29.76 14.73 -4.53
CA PRO A 128 -29.86 15.50 -5.78
C PRO A 128 -29.47 16.98 -5.64
N VAL A 129 -29.48 17.55 -4.42
CA VAL A 129 -29.04 18.94 -4.20
C VAL A 129 -27.58 19.14 -4.59
N PHE A 130 -26.70 18.18 -4.28
CA PHE A 130 -25.28 18.30 -4.61
C PHE A 130 -24.97 18.13 -6.10
N PHE A 131 -25.97 17.78 -6.90
CA PHE A 131 -25.92 17.80 -8.36
C PHE A 131 -26.60 19.03 -8.96
N GLY A 132 -27.13 19.94 -8.14
CA GLY A 132 -27.85 21.11 -8.59
C GLY A 132 -29.23 20.81 -9.19
N ALA A 133 -29.78 19.61 -8.98
CA ALA A 133 -31.00 19.14 -9.66
C ALA A 133 -32.27 19.92 -9.27
N PHE A 134 -32.21 20.79 -8.26
CA PHE A 134 -33.27 21.72 -7.89
C PHE A 134 -33.38 22.93 -8.83
N SER A 135 -32.41 23.13 -9.74
CA SER A 135 -32.36 24.31 -10.61
C SER A 135 -32.11 23.95 -12.08
N ASN A 136 -32.73 24.73 -12.97
CA ASN A 136 -32.48 24.69 -14.42
C ASN A 136 -31.34 25.62 -14.86
N ARG A 137 -30.72 26.37 -13.93
CA ARG A 137 -29.56 27.22 -14.22
C ARG A 137 -28.37 26.37 -14.68
N ARG A 138 -27.37 27.02 -15.30
CA ARG A 138 -26.12 26.36 -15.69
C ARG A 138 -25.44 25.78 -14.45
N LYS A 139 -24.90 24.57 -14.59
CA LYS A 139 -24.24 23.82 -13.52
C LYS A 139 -22.78 23.58 -13.85
N ILE A 140 -21.89 23.79 -12.88
CA ILE A 140 -20.47 23.43 -12.95
C ILE A 140 -20.06 22.67 -11.69
N ALA A 141 -19.04 21.83 -11.82
CA ALA A 141 -18.46 21.10 -10.69
C ALA A 141 -17.00 21.51 -10.47
N TYR A 142 -16.64 21.81 -9.23
CA TYR A 142 -15.26 22.01 -8.80
C TYR A 142 -14.87 21.00 -7.72
N ALA A 143 -13.95 20.08 -8.04
CA ALA A 143 -13.38 19.10 -7.12
C ALA A 143 -14.32 18.16 -6.32
N PRO A 144 -15.60 17.90 -6.64
CA PRO A 144 -16.40 16.93 -5.88
C PRO A 144 -15.78 15.53 -5.92
N SER A 145 -16.14 14.74 -4.91
CA SER A 145 -15.54 13.42 -4.68
C SER A 145 -16.59 12.38 -4.36
N PHE A 146 -16.34 11.18 -4.89
CA PHE A 146 -17.21 10.03 -4.67
C PHE A 146 -16.90 9.32 -3.35
N GLY A 147 -15.68 9.44 -2.81
CA GLY A 147 -15.27 8.77 -1.56
C GLY A 147 -15.30 7.23 -1.59
N VAL A 148 -15.76 6.63 -2.70
CA VAL A 148 -15.92 5.19 -2.91
C VAL A 148 -15.24 4.76 -4.21
N PRO A 149 -14.70 3.52 -4.28
CA PRO A 149 -13.97 3.08 -5.46
C PRO A 149 -14.85 2.70 -6.65
N ARG A 150 -16.12 2.42 -6.38
CA ARG A 150 -17.15 2.07 -7.35
C ARG A 150 -18.48 2.56 -6.81
N ILE A 151 -19.32 3.04 -7.71
CA ILE A 151 -20.71 3.35 -7.41
C ILE A 151 -21.46 2.05 -7.07
N PRO A 152 -22.35 2.06 -6.06
CA PRO A 152 -23.22 0.92 -5.78
C PRO A 152 -24.02 0.47 -7.01
N GLU A 153 -24.28 -0.83 -7.11
CA GLU A 153 -25.03 -1.41 -8.22
C GLU A 153 -26.44 -0.81 -8.31
N GLY A 154 -26.90 -0.53 -9.53
CA GLY A 154 -28.22 0.07 -9.78
C GLY A 154 -28.27 1.61 -9.75
N MET A 155 -27.21 2.31 -9.34
CA MET A 155 -27.19 3.78 -9.27
C MET A 155 -26.49 4.47 -10.45
N GLU A 156 -25.95 3.71 -11.41
CA GLU A 156 -25.17 4.28 -12.52
C GLU A 156 -26.02 5.13 -13.48
N ALA A 157 -27.26 4.71 -13.75
CA ALA A 157 -28.18 5.47 -14.60
C ALA A 157 -28.60 6.80 -13.95
N GLU A 158 -28.88 6.79 -12.65
CA GLU A 158 -29.17 8.00 -11.87
C GLU A 158 -27.99 8.98 -11.91
N LEU A 159 -26.78 8.49 -11.63
CA LEU A 159 -25.57 9.31 -11.67
C LEU A 159 -25.30 9.88 -13.06
N ARG A 160 -25.49 9.09 -14.13
CA ARG A 160 -25.35 9.56 -15.51
C ARG A 160 -26.29 10.75 -15.76
N GLY A 161 -27.57 10.61 -15.41
CA GLY A 161 -28.57 11.67 -15.61
C GLY A 161 -28.22 12.97 -14.88
N TYR A 162 -27.58 12.90 -13.72
CA TYR A 162 -27.05 14.09 -13.04
C TYR A 162 -25.83 14.68 -13.73
N LEU A 163 -24.83 13.85 -14.09
CA LEU A 163 -23.56 14.31 -14.67
C LEU A 163 -23.72 14.93 -16.07
N GLU A 164 -24.72 14.51 -16.85
CA GLU A 164 -25.01 15.07 -18.17
C GLU A 164 -25.45 16.54 -18.11
N GLN A 165 -26.02 16.99 -16.98
CA GLN A 165 -26.51 18.37 -16.83
C GLN A 165 -25.42 19.40 -16.53
N PHE A 166 -24.18 18.96 -16.28
CA PHE A 166 -23.06 19.86 -16.01
C PHE A 166 -22.45 20.38 -17.30
N SER A 167 -22.31 21.70 -17.44
CA SER A 167 -21.50 22.29 -18.52
C SER A 167 -20.03 21.88 -18.35
N HIS A 168 -19.49 22.02 -17.15
CA HIS A 168 -18.10 21.70 -16.81
C HIS A 168 -18.02 20.73 -15.63
N LEU A 169 -17.20 19.68 -15.81
CA LEU A 169 -16.96 18.65 -14.80
C LEU A 169 -15.50 18.62 -14.39
N SER A 170 -15.27 18.65 -13.08
CA SER A 170 -13.99 18.30 -12.49
C SER A 170 -14.17 17.43 -11.28
N VAL A 171 -13.08 16.78 -10.88
CA VAL A 171 -12.99 15.92 -9.70
C VAL A 171 -11.59 16.09 -9.10
N ARG A 172 -11.43 15.78 -7.81
CA ARG A 172 -10.13 15.93 -7.12
C ARG A 172 -9.25 14.66 -7.13
N GLU A 173 -9.80 13.52 -7.56
CA GLU A 173 -9.08 12.24 -7.60
C GLU A 173 -9.21 11.50 -8.94
N SER A 174 -8.14 10.80 -9.33
CA SER A 174 -8.08 9.98 -10.55
C SER A 174 -9.16 8.90 -10.60
N GLN A 175 -9.52 8.35 -9.44
CA GLN A 175 -10.61 7.39 -9.29
C GLN A 175 -11.97 8.00 -9.62
N GLY A 176 -12.25 9.21 -9.13
CA GLY A 176 -13.47 9.93 -9.48
C GLY A 176 -13.53 10.21 -10.98
N ALA A 177 -12.38 10.52 -11.60
CA ALA A 177 -12.32 10.72 -13.05
C ALA A 177 -12.64 9.43 -13.81
N ALA A 178 -12.15 8.28 -13.32
CA ALA A 178 -12.49 6.98 -13.89
C ALA A 178 -13.99 6.65 -13.74
N ILE A 179 -14.63 7.03 -12.64
CA ILE A 179 -16.08 6.86 -12.45
C ILE A 179 -16.86 7.69 -13.47
N VAL A 180 -16.55 8.98 -13.62
CA VAL A 180 -17.23 9.87 -14.59
C VAL A 180 -17.07 9.37 -16.03
N ARG A 181 -15.85 8.96 -16.43
CA ARG A 181 -15.61 8.37 -17.76
C ARG A 181 -16.46 7.13 -18.00
N ARG A 182 -16.48 6.21 -17.04
CA ARG A 182 -17.20 4.95 -17.17
C ARG A 182 -18.71 5.14 -17.19
N VAL A 183 -19.23 6.01 -16.33
CA VAL A 183 -20.68 6.19 -16.14
C VAL A 183 -21.29 7.12 -17.18
N ALA A 184 -20.62 8.23 -17.50
CA ALA A 184 -21.16 9.29 -18.37
C ALA A 184 -20.42 9.44 -19.70
N GLY A 185 -19.31 8.73 -19.95
CA GLY A 185 -18.53 8.87 -21.19
C GLY A 185 -17.83 10.23 -21.34
N ARG A 186 -17.74 11.01 -20.26
CA ARG A 186 -17.13 12.35 -20.24
C ARG A 186 -15.77 12.34 -19.58
N GLU A 187 -14.93 13.28 -20.00
CA GLU A 187 -13.56 13.44 -19.51
C GLU A 187 -13.50 14.62 -18.53
N PRO A 188 -13.59 14.40 -17.20
CA PRO A 188 -13.54 15.51 -16.25
C PRO A 188 -12.11 16.01 -16.04
N ALA A 189 -11.96 17.31 -15.76
CA ALA A 189 -10.68 17.87 -15.34
C ALA A 189 -10.26 17.33 -13.96
N LEU A 190 -8.96 17.05 -13.78
CA LEU A 190 -8.41 16.63 -12.49
C LEU A 190 -7.79 17.82 -11.76
N VAL A 191 -8.53 18.41 -10.82
CA VAL A 191 -8.16 19.66 -10.15
C VAL A 191 -7.69 19.42 -8.71
N LEU A 192 -7.05 20.42 -8.10
CA LEU A 192 -6.67 20.36 -6.69
C LEU A 192 -7.89 20.45 -5.76
N ASP A 193 -7.75 19.85 -4.57
CA ASP A 193 -8.65 20.15 -3.45
C ASP A 193 -8.68 21.67 -3.19
N PRO A 194 -9.86 22.29 -2.97
CA PRO A 194 -9.97 23.73 -2.79
C PRO A 194 -9.05 24.28 -1.71
N THR A 195 -8.76 23.52 -0.66
CA THR A 195 -7.88 23.97 0.43
C THR A 195 -6.45 24.31 -0.01
N LEU A 196 -6.03 23.84 -1.19
CA LEU A 196 -4.75 24.15 -1.81
C LEU A 196 -4.79 25.37 -2.76
N LEU A 197 -5.98 25.93 -3.04
CA LEU A 197 -6.12 27.11 -3.89
C LEU A 197 -5.65 28.39 -3.20
N PRO A 198 -6.06 28.71 -1.95
CA PRO A 198 -5.51 29.86 -1.24
C PRO A 198 -4.02 29.66 -0.95
N THR A 199 -3.32 30.78 -0.88
CA THR A 199 -1.90 30.82 -0.55
C THR A 199 -1.67 30.58 0.94
N ARG A 200 -0.39 30.45 1.33
CA ARG A 200 0.00 30.37 2.74
C ARG A 200 -0.43 31.62 3.49
N GLU A 201 -0.29 32.78 2.86
CA GLU A 201 -0.61 34.10 3.40
C GLU A 201 -2.12 34.24 3.63
N ASP A 202 -2.94 33.77 2.68
CA ASP A 202 -4.39 33.72 2.82
C ASP A 202 -4.82 32.90 4.05
N TRP A 203 -4.23 31.71 4.23
CA TRP A 203 -4.52 30.86 5.38
C TRP A 203 -3.99 31.43 6.69
N ALA A 204 -2.82 32.07 6.67
CA ALA A 204 -2.25 32.73 7.83
C ALA A 204 -3.11 33.90 8.32
N ALA A 205 -3.75 34.64 7.41
CA ALA A 205 -4.66 35.74 7.75
C ALA A 205 -5.95 35.27 8.44
N MET A 206 -6.32 33.99 8.28
CA MET A 206 -7.49 33.37 8.90
C MET A 206 -7.13 32.57 10.17
N ALA A 207 -5.84 32.46 10.49
CA ALA A 207 -5.35 31.71 11.64
C ALA A 207 -5.50 32.50 12.94
N ALA A 208 -5.86 31.81 14.02
CA ALA A 208 -5.81 32.39 15.36
C ALA A 208 -4.36 32.51 15.85
N GLU A 209 -4.09 33.57 16.61
CA GLU A 209 -2.81 33.72 17.29
C GLU A 209 -2.69 32.76 18.48
N HIS A 210 -1.52 32.15 18.62
CA HIS A 210 -1.19 31.25 19.73
C HIS A 210 0.01 31.77 20.51
N SER A 211 -0.08 31.74 21.83
CA SER A 211 1.01 32.12 22.73
C SER A 211 2.17 31.12 22.72
N GLU A 212 1.87 29.84 22.52
CA GLU A 212 2.88 28.77 22.43
C GLU A 212 3.24 28.52 20.96
N LYS A 213 4.53 28.58 20.64
CA LYS A 213 5.09 28.22 19.33
C LYS A 213 6.12 27.11 19.50
N GLY A 214 6.28 26.28 18.46
CA GLY A 214 7.28 25.23 18.45
C GLY A 214 6.87 23.98 19.22
N TYR A 215 6.31 23.01 18.50
CA TYR A 215 5.87 21.72 19.03
C TYR A 215 5.72 20.70 17.91
N ILE A 216 5.51 19.43 18.30
CA ILE A 216 5.10 18.36 17.39
C ILE A 216 3.57 18.30 17.41
N LEU A 217 2.94 18.77 16.34
CA LEU A 217 1.50 18.72 16.18
C LEU A 217 1.08 17.33 15.71
N CYS A 218 0.17 16.70 16.45
CA CYS A 218 -0.43 15.43 16.11
C CYS A 218 -1.92 15.62 15.80
N TYR A 219 -2.29 15.50 14.52
CA TYR A 219 -3.69 15.52 14.08
C TYR A 219 -4.06 14.18 13.45
N CYS A 220 -4.61 13.28 14.26
CA CYS A 220 -5.00 11.94 13.83
C CYS A 220 -6.51 11.75 13.96
N ILE A 221 -7.18 11.40 12.86
CA ILE A 221 -8.62 11.06 12.81
C ILE A 221 -8.90 9.62 13.27
N SER A 222 -7.88 8.79 13.29
CA SER A 222 -7.92 7.41 13.79
C SER A 222 -6.66 7.09 14.60
N ALA A 223 -6.51 5.85 15.09
CA ALA A 223 -5.32 5.46 15.84
C ALA A 223 -4.02 5.77 15.07
N PRO A 224 -2.96 6.26 15.73
CA PRO A 224 -1.74 6.73 15.06
C PRO A 224 -1.00 5.61 14.32
N GLY A 225 -1.13 4.36 14.78
CA GLY A 225 -0.60 3.18 14.11
C GLY A 225 0.88 3.34 13.74
N PRO A 226 1.24 3.37 12.44
CA PRO A 226 2.63 3.55 11.98
C PRO A 226 3.30 4.86 12.40
N LEU A 227 2.55 5.88 12.84
CA LEU A 227 3.11 7.17 13.30
C LEU A 227 3.64 7.11 14.72
N GLU A 228 3.22 6.14 15.55
CA GLU A 228 3.59 6.09 16.97
C GLU A 228 5.12 6.10 17.21
N PRO A 229 5.93 5.29 16.47
CA PRO A 229 7.39 5.33 16.63
C PRO A 229 8.00 6.67 16.20
N TYR A 230 7.46 7.29 15.15
CA TYR A 230 7.91 8.61 14.67
C TYR A 230 7.64 9.70 15.71
N ILE A 231 6.43 9.75 16.28
CA ILE A 231 6.05 10.71 17.31
C ILE A 231 6.96 10.57 18.54
N ARG A 232 7.18 9.34 19.02
CA ARG A 232 8.03 9.07 20.19
C ARG A 232 9.47 9.51 19.94
N ARG A 233 10.04 9.16 18.80
CA ARG A 233 11.43 9.46 18.47
C ARG A 233 11.65 10.94 18.19
N LEU A 234 10.74 11.60 17.47
CA LEU A 234 10.77 13.06 17.29
C LEU A 234 10.72 13.78 18.64
N ALA A 235 9.81 13.41 19.53
CA ALA A 235 9.70 14.04 20.85
C ALA A 235 10.96 13.83 21.71
N ALA A 236 11.53 12.62 21.68
CA ALA A 236 12.74 12.30 22.43
C ALA A 236 13.98 13.05 21.92
N GLU A 237 14.16 13.14 20.60
CA GLU A 237 15.36 13.74 19.99
C GLU A 237 15.30 15.26 19.92
N THR A 238 14.12 15.85 19.72
CA THR A 238 13.97 17.30 19.62
C THR A 238 13.70 17.97 20.96
N GLY A 239 13.25 17.20 21.97
CA GLY A 239 12.76 17.74 23.24
C GLY A 239 11.46 18.53 23.13
N LEU A 240 10.85 18.62 21.94
CA LEU A 240 9.65 19.41 21.71
C LEU A 240 8.41 18.79 22.37
N PRO A 241 7.49 19.62 22.90
CA PRO A 241 6.24 19.12 23.44
C PRO A 241 5.36 18.54 22.33
N VAL A 242 4.59 17.50 22.68
CA VAL A 242 3.62 16.88 21.77
C VAL A 242 2.25 17.50 22.01
N VAL A 243 1.69 18.14 20.99
CA VAL A 243 0.36 18.74 21.01
C VAL A 243 -0.57 17.88 20.17
N GLN A 244 -1.63 17.35 20.76
CA GLN A 244 -2.61 16.50 20.07
C GLN A 244 -3.90 17.27 19.83
N LEU A 245 -4.24 17.49 18.56
CA LEU A 245 -5.53 18.03 18.17
C LEU A 245 -6.58 16.93 18.19
N CYS A 246 -7.69 17.17 18.89
CA CYS A 246 -8.69 16.13 19.11
C CYS A 246 -9.35 15.64 17.81
N GLY A 247 -9.03 14.39 17.47
CA GLY A 247 -9.63 13.53 16.45
C GLY A 247 -9.65 12.06 16.91
N ALA A 248 -8.62 11.59 17.62
CA ALA A 248 -8.58 10.29 18.29
C ALA A 248 -8.85 10.41 19.80
N ARG A 249 -9.68 9.52 20.36
CA ARG A 249 -10.01 9.48 21.82
C ARG A 249 -8.83 9.09 22.71
N ARG A 250 -7.79 8.46 22.16
CA ARG A 250 -6.60 8.02 22.90
C ARG A 250 -5.45 8.99 22.69
N LYS A 251 -4.65 9.20 23.73
CA LYS A 251 -3.40 9.95 23.62
C LYS A 251 -2.45 9.23 22.65
N VAL A 252 -1.92 9.97 21.67
CA VAL A 252 -0.91 9.47 20.72
C VAL A 252 0.48 9.36 21.36
N HIS A 253 0.70 10.08 22.46
CA HIS A 253 1.92 10.07 23.25
C HIS A 253 1.55 10.26 24.73
N PRO A 254 2.20 9.58 25.70
CA PRO A 254 1.83 9.67 27.12
C PRO A 254 1.80 11.11 27.66
N LYS A 255 2.76 11.94 27.23
CA LYS A 255 2.88 13.36 27.62
C LYS A 255 2.15 14.34 26.69
N ALA A 256 1.30 13.85 25.78
CA ALA A 256 0.60 14.74 24.84
C ALA A 256 -0.35 15.71 25.57
N LYS A 257 -0.27 17.00 25.21
CA LYS A 257 -1.24 18.05 25.56
C LYS A 257 -2.40 17.99 24.57
N CYS A 258 -3.58 17.59 25.03
CA CYS A 258 -4.76 17.47 24.17
C CYS A 258 -5.46 18.82 24.01
N VAL A 259 -5.69 19.25 22.78
CA VAL A 259 -6.45 20.45 22.42
C VAL A 259 -7.84 20.03 21.96
N LEU A 260 -8.83 20.25 22.84
CA LEU A 260 -10.23 19.85 22.65
C LEU A 260 -11.10 20.98 22.10
N ASP A 261 -10.68 22.22 22.30
CA ASP A 261 -11.46 23.44 22.13
C ASP A 261 -11.15 24.21 20.84
N ALA A 262 -10.18 23.76 20.04
CA ALA A 262 -9.81 24.42 18.79
C ALA A 262 -10.97 24.47 17.78
N GLY A 263 -11.23 25.65 17.20
CA GLY A 263 -12.04 25.83 16.01
C GLY A 263 -11.18 25.96 14.75
N PRO A 264 -11.75 26.32 13.59
CA PRO A 264 -11.00 26.36 12.33
C PRO A 264 -9.85 27.38 12.33
N ALA A 265 -10.00 28.54 12.98
CA ALA A 265 -8.91 29.51 13.13
C ALA A 265 -7.77 28.94 13.99
N GLU A 266 -8.10 28.31 15.13
CA GLU A 266 -7.10 27.66 15.98
C GLU A 266 -6.41 26.49 15.26
N PHE A 267 -7.17 25.70 14.49
CA PHE A 267 -6.62 24.66 13.63
C PHE A 267 -5.53 25.22 12.71
N LEU A 268 -5.82 26.30 11.98
CA LEU A 268 -4.84 26.93 11.08
C LEU A 268 -3.61 27.43 11.84
N GLY A 269 -3.81 28.10 12.97
CA GLY A 269 -2.70 28.59 13.82
C GLY A 269 -1.84 27.46 14.37
N LEU A 270 -2.44 26.34 14.75
CA LEU A 270 -1.71 25.16 15.24
C LEU A 270 -0.77 24.58 14.16
N PHE A 271 -1.23 24.50 12.91
CA PHE A 271 -0.36 24.06 11.81
C PHE A 271 0.72 25.11 11.48
N ARG A 272 0.35 26.39 11.45
CA ARG A 272 1.26 27.52 11.18
C ARG A 272 2.42 27.58 12.18
N ASP A 273 2.15 27.30 13.45
CA ASP A 273 3.10 27.50 14.55
C ASP A 273 3.82 26.21 14.99
N ALA A 274 3.49 25.07 14.39
CA ALA A 274 4.18 23.79 14.60
C ALA A 274 5.62 23.79 14.05
N SER A 275 6.48 22.98 14.68
CA SER A 275 7.82 22.63 14.16
C SER A 275 7.79 21.36 13.34
N TYR A 276 6.93 20.40 13.72
CA TYR A 276 6.71 19.14 13.01
C TYR A 276 5.23 18.77 13.05
N VAL A 277 4.76 18.03 12.04
CA VAL A 277 3.41 17.48 12.01
C VAL A 277 3.43 15.97 11.82
N CYS A 278 2.69 15.24 12.66
CA CYS A 278 2.38 13.83 12.49
C CYS A 278 0.87 13.66 12.30
N THR A 279 0.43 13.10 11.18
CA THR A 279 -1.00 13.06 10.84
C THR A 279 -1.41 11.81 10.08
N ASN A 280 -2.64 11.34 10.26
CA ASN A 280 -3.26 10.36 9.35
C ASN A 280 -4.50 10.93 8.66
N SER A 281 -4.58 12.26 8.59
CA SER A 281 -5.65 13.01 7.93
C SER A 281 -5.16 13.59 6.62
N PHE A 282 -6.02 13.54 5.59
CA PHE A 282 -5.77 14.22 4.32
C PHE A 282 -5.56 15.73 4.53
N HIS A 283 -6.46 16.40 5.27
CA HIS A 283 -6.32 17.83 5.56
C HIS A 283 -5.11 18.13 6.46
N GLY A 284 -4.75 17.22 7.36
CA GLY A 284 -3.48 17.36 8.09
C GLY A 284 -2.28 17.36 7.15
N THR A 285 -2.31 16.53 6.11
CA THR A 285 -1.26 16.51 5.07
C THR A 285 -1.27 17.80 4.26
N VAL A 286 -2.44 18.26 3.81
CA VAL A 286 -2.60 19.53 3.08
C VAL A 286 -2.03 20.72 3.85
N PHE A 287 -2.43 20.90 5.11
CA PHE A 287 -1.99 22.07 5.88
C PHE A 287 -0.53 21.96 6.34
N SER A 288 0.03 20.75 6.41
CA SER A 288 1.49 20.58 6.55
C SER A 288 2.23 21.12 5.32
N VAL A 289 1.72 20.85 4.12
CA VAL A 289 2.29 21.37 2.86
C VAL A 289 2.10 22.88 2.77
N GLN A 290 0.89 23.41 2.99
CA GLN A 290 0.57 24.84 2.87
C GLN A 290 1.42 25.72 3.80
N PHE A 291 1.65 25.28 5.04
CA PHE A 291 2.50 26.01 5.98
C PHE A 291 3.98 25.59 5.94
N GLN A 292 4.35 24.73 4.99
CA GLN A 292 5.70 24.20 4.79
C GLN A 292 6.33 23.64 6.07
N LYS A 293 5.58 22.78 6.77
CA LYS A 293 6.00 22.14 8.01
C LYS A 293 6.54 20.75 7.75
N PRO A 294 7.75 20.40 8.24
CA PRO A 294 8.23 19.03 8.22
C PRO A 294 7.18 18.06 8.77
N PHE A 295 6.82 17.04 8.00
CA PHE A 295 5.70 16.17 8.34
C PHE A 295 5.90 14.70 8.02
N PHE A 296 5.15 13.87 8.74
CA PHE A 296 5.00 12.44 8.51
C PHE A 296 3.52 12.09 8.48
N THR A 297 3.10 11.43 7.41
CA THR A 297 1.70 11.06 7.21
C THR A 297 1.52 9.55 7.15
N ALA A 298 0.48 9.02 7.79
CA ALA A 298 0.07 7.62 7.63
C ALA A 298 -1.26 7.53 6.90
N VAL A 299 -1.38 6.50 6.06
CA VAL A 299 -2.63 6.18 5.37
C VAL A 299 -3.13 4.81 5.84
N SER A 300 -4.40 4.51 5.58
CA SER A 300 -4.99 3.24 5.99
C SER A 300 -4.30 2.05 5.30
N PRO A 301 -4.34 0.82 5.88
CA PRO A 301 -3.81 -0.37 5.20
C PRO A 301 -4.44 -0.61 3.82
N ARG A 302 -5.71 -0.22 3.64
CA ARG A 302 -6.42 -0.29 2.35
C ARG A 302 -5.78 0.65 1.32
N GLU A 303 -5.45 1.88 1.73
CA GLU A 303 -4.79 2.85 0.88
C GLU A 303 -3.33 2.48 0.57
N LEU A 304 -2.58 1.93 1.54
CA LEU A 304 -1.24 1.36 1.27
C LEU A 304 -1.31 0.20 0.27
N ALA A 305 -2.37 -0.61 0.36
CA ALA A 305 -2.61 -1.70 -0.56
C ALA A 305 -3.15 -1.24 -1.93
N ALA A 306 -3.65 -0.02 -2.08
CA ALA A 306 -4.09 0.54 -3.35
C ALA A 306 -3.75 2.03 -3.47
N PRO A 307 -2.44 2.40 -3.54
CA PRO A 307 -1.99 3.79 -3.54
C PRO A 307 -2.66 4.65 -4.61
N GLU A 308 -2.96 4.05 -5.77
CA GLU A 308 -3.63 4.68 -6.90
C GLU A 308 -5.05 5.21 -6.59
N THR A 309 -5.65 4.74 -5.49
CA THR A 309 -6.98 5.14 -5.03
C THR A 309 -6.94 6.14 -3.87
N SER A 310 -5.77 6.43 -3.32
CA SER A 310 -5.63 7.30 -2.15
C SER A 310 -5.40 8.75 -2.56
N ARG A 311 -6.22 9.64 -2.01
CA ARG A 311 -6.10 11.10 -2.20
C ARG A 311 -4.78 11.63 -1.65
N THR A 312 -4.31 11.11 -0.52
CA THR A 312 -3.02 11.47 0.08
C THR A 312 -1.85 11.06 -0.82
N PHE A 313 -1.87 9.84 -1.37
CA PHE A 313 -0.85 9.41 -2.34
C PHE A 313 -0.88 10.24 -3.62
N SER A 314 -2.06 10.54 -4.17
CA SER A 314 -2.21 11.37 -5.37
C SER A 314 -1.56 12.75 -5.17
N LEU A 315 -1.89 13.42 -4.06
CA LEU A 315 -1.32 14.73 -3.71
C LEU A 315 0.20 14.65 -3.56
N LEU A 316 0.71 13.76 -2.71
CA LEU A 316 2.14 13.68 -2.43
C LEU A 316 2.95 13.20 -3.65
N SER A 317 2.38 12.37 -4.50
CA SER A 317 3.00 11.99 -5.79
C SER A 317 3.14 13.21 -6.70
N ARG A 318 2.07 14.01 -6.85
CA ARG A 318 2.09 15.24 -7.64
C ARG A 318 3.14 16.23 -7.14
N LEU A 319 3.33 16.32 -5.83
CA LEU A 319 4.30 17.23 -5.20
C LEU A 319 5.71 16.65 -5.07
N GLY A 320 5.93 15.36 -5.37
CA GLY A 320 7.24 14.72 -5.19
C GLY A 320 7.61 14.45 -3.72
N LEU A 321 6.62 14.25 -2.84
CA LEU A 321 6.75 14.10 -1.39
C LEU A 321 6.26 12.74 -0.86
N THR A 322 6.23 11.69 -1.70
CA THR A 322 5.72 10.36 -1.30
C THR A 322 6.53 9.67 -0.21
N GLU A 323 7.79 10.07 -0.01
CA GLU A 323 8.66 9.62 1.06
C GLU A 323 8.18 10.07 2.45
N ARG A 324 7.22 11.01 2.54
CA ARG A 324 6.59 11.41 3.80
C ARG A 324 5.50 10.45 4.27
N ILE A 325 5.14 9.45 3.47
CA ILE A 325 4.17 8.42 3.85
C ILE A 325 4.86 7.31 4.65
N VAL A 326 4.57 7.24 5.95
CA VAL A 326 5.17 6.24 6.83
C VAL A 326 4.61 4.84 6.58
N GLY A 327 5.44 3.81 6.77
CA GLY A 327 5.07 2.41 6.55
C GLY A 327 5.04 1.96 5.09
N LYS A 328 5.41 2.83 4.13
CA LYS A 328 5.61 2.47 2.72
C LYS A 328 6.88 1.65 2.50
N GLY A 329 7.90 1.88 3.32
CA GLY A 329 9.17 1.14 3.37
C GLY A 329 10.39 1.91 2.85
N ASP A 330 10.15 3.01 2.16
CA ASP A 330 11.12 4.01 1.74
C ASP A 330 10.82 5.38 2.37
N ALA A 331 10.10 5.39 3.50
CA ALA A 331 9.78 6.60 4.24
C ALA A 331 11.08 7.30 4.69
N ALA A 332 11.14 8.61 4.47
CA ALA A 332 12.32 9.42 4.76
C ALA A 332 12.70 9.42 6.23
N ASP A 333 13.97 9.74 6.51
CA ASP A 333 14.42 9.92 7.88
C ASP A 333 13.62 11.00 8.60
N PHE A 334 13.45 10.83 9.91
CA PHE A 334 12.78 11.84 10.72
C PHE A 334 13.52 13.19 10.69
N LYS A 335 14.83 13.19 10.39
CA LYS A 335 15.67 14.38 10.15
C LYS A 335 15.84 14.76 8.67
N ALA A 336 15.27 14.01 7.72
CA ALA A 336 15.49 14.27 6.30
C ALA A 336 14.80 15.58 5.88
N PRO A 337 15.53 16.53 5.26
CA PRO A 337 14.97 17.80 4.82
C PRO A 337 13.93 17.58 3.72
N ILE A 338 12.98 18.52 3.60
CA ILE A 338 12.04 18.59 2.48
C ILE A 338 12.57 19.61 1.49
N ASP A 339 12.63 19.25 0.21
CA ASP A 339 12.86 20.21 -0.88
C ASP A 339 11.57 21.00 -1.13
N TRP A 340 11.37 22.02 -0.29
CA TRP A 340 10.20 22.89 -0.38
C TRP A 340 10.17 23.72 -1.67
N LEU A 341 11.33 24.02 -2.27
CA LEU A 341 11.39 24.79 -3.51
C LEU A 341 10.77 23.99 -4.67
N SER A 342 11.17 22.73 -4.82
CA SER A 342 10.59 21.82 -5.81
C SER A 342 9.11 21.52 -5.53
N ALA A 343 8.75 21.26 -4.27
CA ALA A 343 7.37 20.99 -3.88
C ALA A 343 6.45 22.21 -4.12
N GLU A 344 6.90 23.41 -3.79
CA GLU A 344 6.15 24.66 -4.02
C GLU A 344 5.98 24.94 -5.50
N ALA A 345 7.03 24.79 -6.32
CA ALA A 345 6.91 24.98 -7.77
C ALA A 345 5.85 24.05 -8.39
N ARG A 346 5.83 22.77 -7.99
CA ARG A 346 4.83 21.79 -8.42
C ARG A 346 3.42 22.15 -7.93
N LEU A 347 3.31 22.60 -6.69
CA LEU A 347 2.04 23.05 -6.11
C LEU A 347 1.51 24.29 -6.83
N GLN A 348 2.35 25.28 -7.12
CA GLN A 348 1.97 26.50 -7.84
C GLN A 348 1.49 26.19 -9.26
N ALA A 349 2.21 25.34 -10.00
CA ALA A 349 1.78 24.90 -11.33
C ALA A 349 0.39 24.19 -11.27
N ALA A 350 0.21 23.32 -10.28
CA ALA A 350 -1.07 22.64 -10.05
C ALA A 350 -2.21 23.59 -9.66
N ARG A 351 -1.91 24.59 -8.83
CA ARG A 351 -2.82 25.65 -8.39
C ARG A 351 -3.27 26.51 -9.56
N GLN A 352 -2.32 26.99 -10.38
CA GLN A 352 -2.62 27.76 -11.59
C GLN A 352 -3.47 26.96 -12.59
N SER A 353 -3.18 25.67 -12.79
CA SER A 353 -4.01 24.82 -13.66
C SER A 353 -5.44 24.70 -13.14
N SER A 354 -5.60 24.52 -11.83
CA SER A 354 -6.93 24.38 -11.20
C SER A 354 -7.73 25.68 -11.22
N LEU A 355 -7.06 26.83 -11.03
CA LEU A 355 -7.68 28.16 -11.14
C LEU A 355 -8.10 28.47 -12.57
N ARG A 356 -7.29 28.14 -13.58
CA ARG A 356 -7.68 28.28 -15.00
C ARG A 356 -8.88 27.43 -15.36
N TYR A 357 -8.97 26.19 -14.85
CA TYR A 357 -10.18 25.38 -15.01
C TYR A 357 -11.40 26.08 -14.40
N LEU A 358 -11.28 26.58 -13.17
CA LEU A 358 -12.39 27.24 -12.50
C LEU A 358 -12.80 28.52 -13.25
N GLU A 359 -11.84 29.32 -13.70
CA GLU A 359 -12.09 30.52 -14.50
C GLU A 359 -12.82 30.21 -15.81
N ALA A 360 -12.34 29.21 -16.56
CA ALA A 360 -12.96 28.75 -17.79
C ALA A 360 -14.40 28.24 -17.53
N ALA A 361 -14.60 27.42 -16.50
CA ALA A 361 -15.92 26.91 -16.12
C ALA A 361 -16.88 28.04 -15.69
N LEU A 362 -16.39 29.06 -14.98
CA LEU A 362 -17.18 30.24 -14.60
C LEU A 362 -17.59 31.06 -15.84
N ARG A 363 -16.72 31.16 -16.85
CA ARG A 363 -16.97 31.89 -18.10
C ARG A 363 -17.67 31.08 -19.20
N ASP A 364 -17.86 29.78 -19.00
CA ASP A 364 -18.38 28.85 -20.01
C ASP A 364 -17.43 28.66 -21.21
N GLU A 365 -16.14 28.72 -20.95
CA GLU A 365 -15.08 28.56 -21.95
C GLU A 365 -14.51 27.14 -21.90
N ASP A 366 -14.14 26.60 -23.06
CA ASP A 366 -13.51 25.29 -23.14
C ASP A 366 -12.19 25.25 -22.35
N PHE A 367 -12.13 24.42 -21.32
CA PHE A 367 -10.87 24.10 -20.65
C PHE A 367 -10.16 22.96 -21.37
N ARG A 368 -8.99 23.25 -21.94
CA ARG A 368 -8.03 22.22 -22.33
C ARG A 368 -6.83 22.32 -21.41
N GLU A 369 -6.54 21.23 -20.70
CA GLU A 369 -5.30 21.14 -19.95
C GLU A 369 -4.15 21.30 -20.97
N PRO A 370 -3.20 22.21 -20.75
CA PRO A 370 -2.05 22.31 -21.63
C PRO A 370 -1.39 20.94 -21.71
N PRO A 371 -0.87 20.52 -22.88
CA PRO A 371 -0.03 19.34 -22.92
C PRO A 371 1.01 19.49 -21.82
N ALA A 372 1.13 18.47 -20.96
CA ALA A 372 2.14 18.48 -19.92
C ALA A 372 3.45 18.93 -20.57
N PRO A 373 4.17 19.92 -19.98
CA PRO A 373 5.41 20.40 -20.58
C PRO A 373 6.21 19.17 -21.00
N ALA A 374 6.62 19.12 -22.28
CA ALA A 374 7.31 17.97 -22.86
C ALA A 374 8.32 17.53 -21.81
N ALA A 375 8.08 16.37 -21.21
CA ALA A 375 8.80 16.00 -20.00
C ALA A 375 10.28 16.15 -20.35
N GLU A 376 10.98 17.08 -19.69
CA GLU A 376 12.43 16.96 -19.57
C GLU A 376 12.65 15.50 -19.27
N GLN A 377 13.36 14.78 -20.15
CA GLN A 377 13.36 13.32 -20.15
C GLN A 377 13.65 12.85 -18.72
N GLY A 378 12.56 12.48 -18.03
CA GLY A 378 12.59 12.37 -16.59
C GLY A 378 13.48 11.20 -16.18
N PRO A 379 13.66 10.97 -14.87
CA PRO A 379 14.19 9.69 -14.42
C PRO A 379 13.44 8.55 -15.12
N PRO A 380 14.15 7.48 -15.53
CA PRO A 380 13.50 6.37 -16.22
C PRO A 380 12.38 5.80 -15.35
N ARG A 381 11.26 5.44 -15.99
CA ARG A 381 10.10 4.91 -15.28
C ARG A 381 10.43 3.52 -14.76
N LEU A 382 10.46 3.35 -13.44
CA LEU A 382 10.61 2.06 -12.77
C LEU A 382 9.30 1.67 -12.07
N ALA A 383 9.18 0.39 -11.72
CA ALA A 383 8.05 -0.06 -10.91
C ALA A 383 8.10 0.60 -9.53
N ASP A 384 6.96 1.17 -9.12
CA ASP A 384 6.76 1.72 -7.78
C ASP A 384 7.19 0.74 -6.68
N HIS A 385 7.66 1.27 -5.54
CA HIS A 385 8.15 0.50 -4.39
C HIS A 385 7.20 -0.63 -3.97
N THR A 386 5.89 -0.36 -3.97
CA THR A 386 4.84 -1.29 -3.56
C THR A 386 4.64 -2.46 -4.54
N ARG A 387 5.07 -2.30 -5.81
CA ARG A 387 4.87 -3.30 -6.87
C ARG A 387 6.15 -3.93 -7.41
N CYS A 388 7.29 -3.23 -7.33
CA CYS A 388 8.59 -3.77 -7.73
C CYS A 388 8.81 -5.14 -7.09
N THR A 389 9.42 -6.11 -7.74
CA THR A 389 9.64 -7.44 -7.16
C THR A 389 11.06 -7.64 -6.65
N GLY A 390 11.98 -6.74 -7.02
CA GLY A 390 13.41 -6.89 -6.74
C GLY A 390 14.07 -7.97 -7.60
N CYS A 391 13.56 -8.24 -8.81
CA CYS A 391 14.15 -9.23 -9.73
C CYS A 391 15.49 -8.81 -10.35
N THR A 392 15.96 -7.58 -10.11
CA THR A 392 17.25 -7.01 -10.60
C THR A 392 17.40 -6.83 -12.12
N ALA A 393 16.44 -7.24 -12.95
CA ALA A 393 16.50 -7.10 -14.41
C ALA A 393 16.84 -5.68 -14.89
N CYS A 394 16.26 -4.65 -14.25
CA CYS A 394 16.52 -3.24 -14.54
C CYS A 394 17.97 -2.80 -14.28
N ALA A 395 18.63 -3.39 -13.27
CA ALA A 395 20.03 -3.15 -12.98
C ALA A 395 20.91 -3.91 -13.99
N ALA A 396 20.64 -5.20 -14.19
CA ALA A 396 21.41 -6.05 -15.09
C ALA A 396 21.41 -5.58 -16.57
N VAL A 397 20.32 -4.98 -17.05
CA VAL A 397 20.22 -4.50 -18.45
C VAL A 397 20.89 -3.14 -18.68
N CYS A 398 21.30 -2.44 -17.62
CA CYS A 398 21.79 -1.07 -17.71
C CYS A 398 23.20 -1.04 -18.33
N PRO A 399 23.42 -0.41 -19.50
CA PRO A 399 24.73 -0.42 -20.16
C PRO A 399 25.75 0.56 -19.55
N ARG A 400 25.36 1.33 -18.53
CA ARG A 400 26.18 2.37 -17.88
C ARG A 400 26.29 2.19 -16.37
N ASP A 401 25.79 1.06 -15.85
CA ASP A 401 25.70 0.80 -14.40
C ASP A 401 25.03 1.96 -13.64
N ALA A 402 24.09 2.63 -14.29
CA ALA A 402 23.36 3.76 -13.74
C ALA A 402 22.23 3.32 -12.80
N VAL A 403 21.92 2.01 -12.72
CA VAL A 403 20.88 1.47 -11.85
C VAL A 403 21.51 0.50 -10.85
N ALA A 404 21.55 0.90 -9.58
CA ALA A 404 22.08 0.07 -8.48
C ALA A 404 20.95 -0.43 -7.58
N MET A 405 21.06 -1.66 -7.06
CA MET A 405 20.08 -2.23 -6.13
C MET A 405 20.47 -1.86 -4.69
N LYS A 406 19.87 -0.82 -4.11
CA LYS A 406 20.18 -0.31 -2.77
C LYS A 406 19.16 -0.77 -1.73
N ARG A 407 19.60 -1.12 -0.52
CA ARG A 407 18.69 -1.53 0.57
C ARG A 407 17.86 -0.36 1.08
N ASP A 408 16.56 -0.60 1.21
CA ASP A 408 15.63 0.30 1.89
C ASP A 408 15.55 0.00 3.40
N ARG A 409 14.69 0.74 4.10
CA ARG A 409 14.51 0.62 5.55
C ARG A 409 13.72 -0.61 5.98
N GLU A 410 13.09 -1.29 5.03
CA GLU A 410 12.49 -2.60 5.27
C GLU A 410 13.51 -3.72 5.07
N GLY A 411 14.75 -3.41 4.68
CA GLY A 411 15.81 -4.38 4.44
C GLY A 411 15.76 -5.03 3.06
N PHE A 412 14.98 -4.50 2.12
CA PHE A 412 14.91 -5.01 0.75
C PHE A 412 15.73 -4.16 -0.21
N ALA A 413 16.36 -4.79 -1.20
CA ALA A 413 16.99 -4.06 -2.29
C ALA A 413 15.95 -3.43 -3.24
N ARG A 414 16.18 -2.18 -3.65
CA ARG A 414 15.36 -1.37 -4.55
C ARG A 414 16.26 -0.72 -5.62
N PRO A 415 15.79 -0.60 -6.87
CA PRO A 415 16.57 0.07 -7.90
C PRO A 415 16.64 1.57 -7.59
N ALA A 416 17.87 2.09 -7.55
CA ALA A 416 18.18 3.50 -7.42
C ALA A 416 18.94 3.94 -8.68
N VAL A 417 18.46 5.00 -9.34
CA VAL A 417 19.04 5.50 -10.58
C VAL A 417 19.98 6.65 -10.29
N ASP A 418 21.21 6.54 -10.76
CA ASP A 418 22.17 7.63 -10.85
C ASP A 418 21.90 8.40 -12.16
N LEU A 419 21.34 9.61 -12.05
CA LEU A 419 20.95 10.41 -13.22
C LEU A 419 22.14 10.99 -13.98
N ASP A 420 23.30 11.11 -13.35
CA ASP A 420 24.52 11.61 -13.99
C ASP A 420 25.13 10.53 -14.91
N LYS A 421 25.00 9.26 -14.53
CA LYS A 421 25.38 8.11 -15.40
C LYS A 421 24.32 7.73 -16.41
N CYS A 422 23.07 8.10 -16.17
CA CYS A 422 21.93 7.63 -16.96
C CYS A 422 21.88 8.32 -18.34
N ILE A 423 22.14 7.56 -19.39
CA ILE A 423 21.96 8.01 -20.79
C ILE A 423 20.49 7.95 -21.27
N ARG A 424 19.54 7.75 -20.36
CA ARG A 424 18.08 7.77 -20.62
C ARG A 424 17.61 6.85 -21.76
N CYS A 425 18.28 5.72 -21.98
CA CYS A 425 17.98 4.76 -23.06
C CYS A 425 16.68 3.96 -22.91
N GLY A 426 15.96 4.06 -21.78
CA GLY A 426 14.67 3.39 -21.54
C GLY A 426 14.72 1.87 -21.30
N ARG A 427 15.88 1.20 -21.44
CA ARG A 427 16.01 -0.27 -21.28
C ARG A 427 15.52 -0.80 -19.94
N CYS A 428 15.83 -0.09 -18.84
CA CYS A 428 15.41 -0.47 -17.49
C CYS A 428 13.88 -0.40 -17.29
N THR A 429 13.20 0.48 -18.03
CA THR A 429 11.73 0.54 -18.08
C THR A 429 11.19 -0.63 -18.89
N ALA A 430 11.69 -0.83 -20.11
CA ALA A 430 11.21 -1.86 -21.04
C ALA A 430 11.38 -3.29 -20.49
N VAL A 431 12.47 -3.55 -19.77
CA VAL A 431 12.74 -4.88 -19.17
C VAL A 431 11.86 -5.17 -17.94
N CYS A 432 11.15 -4.19 -17.39
CA CYS A 432 10.47 -4.36 -16.12
C CYS A 432 9.19 -5.21 -16.28
N PRO A 433 9.12 -6.42 -15.70
CA PRO A 433 7.96 -7.29 -15.87
C PRO A 433 6.69 -6.73 -15.23
N ILE A 434 6.83 -5.84 -14.24
CA ILE A 434 5.70 -5.19 -13.55
C ILE A 434 5.10 -4.05 -14.36
N LEU A 435 5.91 -3.37 -15.18
CA LEU A 435 5.41 -2.33 -16.09
C LEU A 435 4.81 -2.93 -17.35
N HIS A 436 5.26 -4.12 -17.73
CA HIS A 436 4.86 -4.82 -18.94
C HIS A 436 4.41 -6.26 -18.59
N PRO A 437 3.29 -6.46 -17.87
CA PRO A 437 2.84 -7.80 -17.47
C PRO A 437 2.60 -8.69 -18.70
N GLN A 438 2.97 -9.97 -18.60
CA GLN A 438 2.70 -10.95 -19.66
C GLN A 438 1.23 -11.36 -19.73
N GLU A 439 0.81 -11.80 -20.91
CA GLU A 439 -0.50 -12.41 -21.14
C GLU A 439 -0.61 -13.81 -20.52
N ARG A 440 -1.84 -14.29 -20.39
CA ARG A 440 -2.12 -15.57 -19.75
C ARG A 440 -1.63 -16.73 -20.63
N THR A 441 -0.78 -17.58 -20.06
CA THR A 441 -0.42 -18.87 -20.65
C THR A 441 -1.51 -19.91 -20.43
N PRO A 442 -1.51 -21.03 -21.20
CA PRO A 442 -2.35 -22.18 -20.93
C PRO A 442 -2.19 -22.70 -19.50
N LEU A 443 -3.23 -23.37 -18.99
CA LEU A 443 -3.18 -24.01 -17.68
C LEU A 443 -2.13 -25.13 -17.67
N PRO A 444 -1.27 -25.19 -16.66
CA PRO A 444 -0.25 -26.23 -16.58
C PRO A 444 -0.86 -27.57 -16.17
N ALA A 445 -0.18 -28.66 -16.54
CA ALA A 445 -0.51 -29.99 -16.05
C ALA A 445 0.03 -30.16 -14.62
N ALA A 446 -0.77 -30.74 -13.71
CA ALA A 446 -0.42 -30.90 -12.31
C ALA A 446 -0.16 -32.36 -11.93
N PHE A 447 0.88 -32.59 -11.12
CA PHE A 447 1.30 -33.91 -10.68
C PHE A 447 1.66 -33.90 -9.19
N ALA A 448 1.35 -35.00 -8.50
CA ALA A 448 2.07 -35.41 -7.31
C ALA A 448 3.40 -36.02 -7.77
N ALA A 449 4.54 -35.52 -7.26
CA ALA A 449 5.84 -36.03 -7.65
C ALA A 449 6.79 -36.16 -6.45
N TRP A 450 7.62 -37.22 -6.46
CA TRP A 450 8.68 -37.44 -5.48
C TRP A 450 9.86 -38.20 -6.08
N ASN A 451 11.03 -37.96 -5.51
CA ASN A 451 12.27 -38.63 -5.85
C ASN A 451 12.21 -40.09 -5.33
N GLN A 452 12.77 -41.01 -6.13
CA GLN A 452 12.83 -42.43 -5.80
C GLN A 452 13.90 -42.72 -4.73
N ASP A 453 14.89 -41.84 -4.57
CA ASP A 453 15.87 -41.90 -3.49
C ASP A 453 15.34 -41.24 -2.21
N ASP A 454 15.13 -42.08 -1.19
CA ASP A 454 14.63 -41.67 0.12
C ASP A 454 15.60 -40.72 0.87
N ALA A 455 16.92 -40.82 0.64
CA ALA A 455 17.90 -39.91 1.25
C ALA A 455 17.77 -38.51 0.64
N ILE A 456 17.68 -38.39 -0.68
CA ILE A 456 17.42 -37.12 -1.37
C ILE A 456 16.10 -36.51 -0.87
N ARG A 457 15.07 -37.34 -0.75
CA ARG A 457 13.75 -36.90 -0.30
C ARG A 457 13.76 -36.43 1.15
N ARG A 458 14.47 -37.12 2.04
CA ARG A 458 14.65 -36.72 3.45
C ARG A 458 15.35 -35.37 3.57
N ASP A 459 16.41 -35.15 2.78
CA ASP A 459 17.19 -33.90 2.78
C ASP A 459 16.55 -32.76 1.98
N SER A 460 15.41 -33.02 1.34
CA SER A 460 14.60 -32.03 0.63
C SER A 460 13.43 -31.54 1.48
N THR A 461 12.96 -30.31 1.24
CA THR A 461 11.78 -29.78 1.95
C THR A 461 10.50 -30.56 1.65
N SER A 462 10.37 -31.09 0.44
CA SER A 462 9.16 -31.75 -0.07
C SER A 462 9.52 -33.07 -0.76
N GLY A 463 9.02 -33.34 -1.97
CA GLY A 463 9.28 -34.57 -2.72
C GLY A 463 10.69 -34.72 -3.32
N GLY A 464 11.53 -33.68 -3.32
CA GLY A 464 12.90 -33.78 -3.88
C GLY A 464 13.01 -33.61 -5.40
N VAL A 465 12.00 -33.00 -6.02
CA VAL A 465 11.94 -32.77 -7.49
C VAL A 465 13.03 -31.81 -7.97
N PHE A 466 13.33 -30.72 -7.24
CA PHE A 466 14.41 -29.80 -7.58
C PHE A 466 15.75 -30.52 -7.77
N THR A 467 16.05 -31.46 -6.88
CA THR A 467 17.29 -32.25 -6.96
C THR A 467 17.34 -33.08 -8.23
N ALA A 468 16.24 -33.75 -8.62
CA ALA A 468 16.21 -34.53 -9.86
C ALA A 468 16.45 -33.67 -11.10
N LEU A 469 15.84 -32.48 -11.15
CA LEU A 469 16.09 -31.50 -12.22
C LEU A 469 17.55 -31.04 -12.28
N ALA A 470 18.12 -30.72 -11.12
CA ALA A 470 19.48 -30.23 -11.01
C ALA A 470 20.51 -31.31 -11.36
N GLU A 471 20.31 -32.55 -10.90
CA GLU A 471 21.18 -33.68 -11.22
C GLU A 471 21.16 -33.99 -12.72
N TYR A 472 19.98 -34.01 -13.34
CA TYR A 472 19.84 -34.18 -14.79
C TYR A 472 20.68 -33.17 -15.59
N VAL A 473 20.62 -31.87 -15.24
CA VAL A 473 21.39 -30.83 -15.93
C VAL A 473 22.90 -30.94 -15.65
N LEU A 474 23.30 -31.22 -14.40
CA LEU A 474 24.72 -31.35 -14.03
C LEU A 474 25.36 -32.59 -14.68
N GLU A 475 24.65 -33.71 -14.75
CA GLU A 475 25.11 -34.94 -15.40
C GLU A 475 25.24 -34.77 -16.91
N GLY A 476 24.43 -33.88 -17.51
CA GLY A 476 24.59 -33.41 -18.89
C GLY A 476 25.72 -32.39 -19.12
N GLY A 477 26.56 -32.12 -18.12
CA GLY A 477 27.66 -31.13 -18.21
C GLY A 477 27.22 -29.66 -18.10
N GLY A 478 25.95 -29.43 -17.73
CA GLY A 478 25.37 -28.11 -17.52
C GLY A 478 25.71 -27.48 -16.17
N VAL A 479 25.01 -26.41 -15.83
CA VAL A 479 25.17 -25.68 -14.57
C VAL A 479 23.82 -25.32 -13.96
N VAL A 480 23.78 -25.22 -12.63
CA VAL A 480 22.54 -24.93 -11.88
C VAL A 480 22.69 -23.62 -11.13
N PHE A 481 21.74 -22.70 -11.31
CA PHE A 481 21.60 -21.49 -10.52
C PHE A 481 20.47 -21.64 -9.51
N GLY A 482 20.73 -21.30 -8.25
CA GLY A 482 19.75 -21.41 -7.18
C GLY A 482 20.19 -20.69 -5.91
N ALA A 483 19.26 -20.58 -4.95
CA ALA A 483 19.49 -19.83 -3.71
C ALA A 483 20.30 -20.63 -2.68
N ALA A 484 21.39 -20.06 -2.18
CA ALA A 484 22.22 -20.59 -1.10
C ALA A 484 22.65 -19.47 -0.13
N PHE A 485 22.88 -19.83 1.13
CA PHE A 485 23.45 -18.90 2.11
C PHE A 485 24.97 -18.81 1.92
N ASP A 486 25.51 -17.60 1.99
CA ASP A 486 26.95 -17.39 2.15
C ASP A 486 27.38 -17.58 3.61
N SER A 487 28.69 -17.43 3.88
CA SER A 487 29.26 -17.58 5.22
C SER A 487 28.77 -16.56 6.24
N ARG A 488 28.08 -15.50 5.80
CA ARG A 488 27.49 -14.45 6.65
C ARG A 488 25.97 -14.58 6.77
N GLN A 489 25.42 -15.74 6.38
CA GLN A 489 23.99 -16.00 6.37
C GLN A 489 23.20 -15.04 5.46
N HIS A 490 23.85 -14.44 4.45
CA HIS A 490 23.14 -13.70 3.41
C HIS A 490 22.69 -14.67 2.32
N LEU A 491 21.40 -14.61 1.94
CA LEU A 491 20.88 -15.47 0.89
C LEU A 491 21.17 -14.87 -0.48
N ARG A 492 21.88 -15.62 -1.34
CA ARG A 492 22.24 -15.21 -2.70
C ARG A 492 21.83 -16.30 -3.70
N HIS A 493 21.51 -15.91 -4.93
CA HIS A 493 21.59 -16.85 -6.04
C HIS A 493 23.07 -17.09 -6.35
N THR A 494 23.46 -18.36 -6.39
CA THR A 494 24.80 -18.80 -6.76
C THR A 494 24.70 -19.82 -7.88
N VAL A 495 25.82 -20.04 -8.57
CA VAL A 495 26.00 -21.13 -9.52
C VAL A 495 26.52 -22.38 -8.79
N CYS A 496 26.15 -23.55 -9.30
CA CYS A 496 26.61 -24.86 -8.90
C CYS A 496 27.08 -25.59 -10.16
N PHE A 497 28.34 -26.03 -10.15
CA PHE A 497 28.96 -26.78 -11.26
C PHE A 497 29.06 -28.28 -10.98
N ARG A 498 28.85 -28.70 -9.73
CA ARG A 498 29.13 -30.07 -9.27
C ARG A 498 28.03 -30.60 -8.37
N LYS A 499 27.64 -31.85 -8.57
CA LYS A 499 26.58 -32.54 -7.81
C LYS A 499 26.84 -32.51 -6.30
N GLU A 500 28.11 -32.64 -5.89
CA GLU A 500 28.54 -32.56 -4.48
C GLU A 500 28.22 -31.23 -3.79
N GLU A 501 28.01 -30.13 -4.52
CA GLU A 501 27.69 -28.82 -3.94
C GLU A 501 26.19 -28.53 -3.89
N LEU A 502 25.37 -29.38 -4.52
CA LEU A 502 23.93 -29.16 -4.67
C LEU A 502 23.18 -29.06 -3.33
N TRP A 503 23.71 -29.67 -2.27
CA TRP A 503 23.13 -29.59 -0.92
C TRP A 503 22.97 -28.14 -0.43
N ARG A 504 23.82 -27.21 -0.89
CA ARG A 504 23.73 -25.76 -0.55
C ARG A 504 22.44 -25.13 -1.09
N MET A 505 21.96 -25.62 -2.24
CA MET A 505 20.75 -25.13 -2.91
C MET A 505 19.49 -25.86 -2.47
N ARG A 506 19.61 -27.09 -1.95
CA ARG A 506 18.47 -27.86 -1.41
C ARG A 506 17.78 -27.11 -0.25
N GLY A 507 16.51 -27.43 -0.07
CA GLY A 507 15.68 -26.89 1.01
C GLY A 507 15.14 -25.48 0.77
N ALA A 508 13.97 -25.19 1.32
CA ALA A 508 13.35 -23.87 1.27
C ALA A 508 14.13 -22.87 2.13
N LYS A 509 14.34 -21.67 1.57
CA LYS A 509 14.85 -20.50 2.31
C LYS A 509 13.76 -19.44 2.36
N TYR A 510 13.26 -19.13 3.56
CA TYR A 510 12.23 -18.10 3.75
C TYR A 510 12.87 -16.72 3.89
N VAL A 511 13.62 -16.30 2.87
CA VAL A 511 14.28 -14.99 2.74
C VAL A 511 14.32 -14.65 1.25
N GLN A 512 14.22 -13.38 0.86
CA GLN A 512 14.50 -12.99 -0.53
C GLN A 512 15.99 -13.19 -0.83
N SER A 513 16.31 -13.87 -1.94
CA SER A 513 17.69 -14.00 -2.40
C SER A 513 18.15 -12.77 -3.19
N ASP A 514 19.42 -12.40 -2.99
CA ASP A 514 20.14 -11.45 -3.83
C ASP A 514 20.43 -12.07 -5.21
N LEU A 515 20.33 -11.27 -6.27
CA LEU A 515 20.51 -11.66 -7.67
C LEU A 515 21.60 -10.82 -8.37
N GLU A 516 22.33 -9.99 -7.63
CA GLU A 516 23.43 -9.19 -8.18
C GLU A 516 24.41 -10.08 -8.98
N GLY A 517 24.72 -9.66 -10.22
CA GLY A 517 25.58 -10.40 -11.14
C GLY A 517 25.01 -11.72 -11.70
N THR A 518 23.89 -12.21 -11.19
CA THR A 518 23.37 -13.55 -11.55
C THR A 518 22.91 -13.62 -13.00
N PHE A 519 22.12 -12.65 -13.47
CA PHE A 519 21.57 -12.68 -14.84
C PHE A 519 22.64 -12.58 -15.94
N PRO A 520 23.65 -11.67 -15.85
CA PRO A 520 24.79 -11.69 -16.77
C PRO A 520 25.52 -13.04 -16.79
N MET A 521 25.76 -13.64 -15.62
CA MET A 521 26.44 -14.93 -15.52
C MET A 521 25.62 -16.08 -16.14
N VAL A 522 24.29 -16.06 -15.98
CA VAL A 522 23.40 -17.01 -16.67
C VAL A 522 23.55 -16.87 -18.18
N LYS A 523 23.54 -15.63 -18.70
CA LYS A 523 23.72 -15.38 -20.14
C LYS A 523 25.05 -15.90 -20.66
N GLU A 524 26.14 -15.67 -19.93
CA GLU A 524 27.48 -16.19 -20.28
C GLU A 524 27.50 -17.73 -20.30
N CYS A 525 26.94 -18.38 -19.29
CA CYS A 525 26.90 -19.86 -19.24
C CYS A 525 26.07 -20.46 -20.38
N LEU A 526 25.01 -19.76 -20.82
CA LEU A 526 24.18 -20.18 -21.94
C LEU A 526 24.90 -20.14 -23.30
N GLU A 527 26.08 -19.52 -23.40
CA GLU A 527 26.86 -19.54 -24.65
C GLU A 527 27.50 -20.91 -24.92
N SER A 528 27.67 -21.75 -23.90
CA SER A 528 28.39 -23.03 -24.03
C SER A 528 27.80 -24.22 -23.27
N ARG A 529 26.80 -24.01 -22.39
CA ARG A 529 26.28 -25.06 -21.50
C ARG A 529 24.77 -25.04 -21.39
N GLN A 530 24.20 -26.17 -20.97
CA GLN A 530 22.83 -26.18 -20.46
C GLN A 530 22.77 -25.49 -19.10
N VAL A 531 21.69 -24.75 -18.85
CA VAL A 531 21.48 -24.03 -17.60
C VAL A 531 20.14 -24.41 -16.99
N LEU A 532 20.14 -24.75 -15.71
CA LEU A 532 18.94 -24.74 -14.86
C LEU A 532 18.93 -23.47 -14.02
N PHE A 533 17.88 -22.66 -14.10
CA PHE A 533 17.66 -21.55 -13.19
C PHE A 533 16.46 -21.83 -12.28
N SER A 534 16.70 -21.91 -10.96
CA SER A 534 15.66 -22.14 -9.95
C SER A 534 15.48 -20.92 -9.06
N GLY A 535 14.27 -20.36 -9.03
CA GLY A 535 13.98 -19.13 -8.28
C GLY A 535 12.50 -18.93 -7.98
N THR A 536 12.14 -17.75 -7.49
CA THR A 536 10.73 -17.36 -7.39
C THR A 536 10.18 -16.95 -8.77
N PRO A 537 8.86 -16.99 -9.00
CA PRO A 537 8.28 -16.69 -10.31
C PRO A 537 8.67 -15.31 -10.86
N CYS A 538 8.73 -14.30 -9.98
CA CYS A 538 9.13 -12.95 -10.35
C CYS A 538 10.61 -12.84 -10.73
N GLN A 539 11.46 -13.75 -10.23
CA GLN A 539 12.88 -13.82 -10.60
C GLN A 539 13.03 -14.52 -11.96
N VAL A 540 12.26 -15.58 -12.22
CA VAL A 540 12.23 -16.27 -13.51
C VAL A 540 11.74 -15.36 -14.64
N ASP A 541 10.61 -14.65 -14.46
CA ASP A 541 10.16 -13.66 -15.45
C ASP A 541 11.19 -12.54 -15.62
N GLY A 542 11.81 -12.07 -14.53
CA GLY A 542 12.91 -11.10 -14.60
C GLY A 542 14.09 -11.58 -15.47
N LEU A 543 14.48 -12.85 -15.37
CA LEU A 543 15.51 -13.45 -16.20
C LEU A 543 15.10 -13.48 -17.67
N TYR A 544 13.88 -13.95 -17.97
CA TYR A 544 13.37 -13.97 -19.34
C TYR A 544 13.33 -12.58 -19.98
N ARG A 545 12.92 -11.55 -19.22
CA ARG A 545 12.97 -10.16 -19.73
C ARG A 545 14.39 -9.71 -20.02
N TYR A 546 15.33 -10.02 -19.14
CA TYR A 546 16.74 -9.66 -19.34
C TYR A 546 17.33 -10.33 -20.59
N LEU A 547 17.02 -11.62 -20.81
CA LEU A 547 17.47 -12.37 -21.99
C LEU A 547 16.74 -11.97 -23.27
N GLY A 548 15.58 -11.30 -23.18
CA GLY A 548 14.75 -10.91 -24.31
C GLY A 548 13.87 -12.04 -24.87
N GLY A 549 13.86 -13.20 -24.23
CA GLY A 549 13.14 -14.40 -24.67
C GLY A 549 13.64 -15.64 -23.93
N ARG A 550 13.14 -16.83 -24.34
CA ARG A 550 13.57 -18.12 -23.82
C ARG A 550 14.66 -18.74 -24.73
N PRO A 551 15.90 -18.92 -24.26
CA PRO A 551 16.91 -19.73 -24.94
C PRO A 551 16.57 -21.23 -24.90
N GLU A 552 17.01 -22.00 -25.89
CA GLU A 552 16.72 -23.44 -26.00
C GLU A 552 17.37 -24.26 -24.88
N ASN A 553 18.63 -23.94 -24.55
CA ASN A 553 19.44 -24.58 -23.51
C ASN A 553 19.17 -24.07 -22.09
N LEU A 554 18.12 -23.27 -21.89
CA LEU A 554 17.66 -22.82 -20.58
C LEU A 554 16.46 -23.67 -20.12
N THR A 555 16.58 -24.22 -18.91
CA THR A 555 15.47 -24.79 -18.15
C THR A 555 15.23 -23.92 -16.92
N THR A 556 13.97 -23.60 -16.65
CA THR A 556 13.58 -22.78 -15.51
C THR A 556 12.64 -23.51 -14.58
N CYS A 557 12.84 -23.32 -13.27
CA CYS A 557 12.04 -23.93 -12.23
C CYS A 557 11.62 -22.84 -11.23
N ASP A 558 10.34 -22.50 -11.19
CA ASP A 558 9.80 -21.58 -10.20
C ASP A 558 9.07 -22.31 -9.04
N LEU A 559 8.58 -21.54 -8.08
CA LEU A 559 7.97 -22.09 -6.84
C LEU A 559 6.57 -21.53 -6.59
N VAL A 560 5.69 -22.37 -6.03
CA VAL A 560 4.47 -21.91 -5.35
C VAL A 560 4.89 -21.07 -4.14
N CYS A 561 4.89 -19.75 -4.32
CA CYS A 561 5.52 -18.83 -3.38
C CYS A 561 4.49 -18.19 -2.45
N HIS A 562 4.71 -18.30 -1.12
CA HIS A 562 3.94 -17.57 -0.11
C HIS A 562 4.24 -16.06 -0.10
N GLY A 563 5.37 -15.67 -0.66
CA GLY A 563 5.96 -14.34 -0.62
C GLY A 563 7.32 -14.38 0.07
N VAL A 564 8.20 -13.43 -0.29
CA VAL A 564 9.59 -13.41 0.17
C VAL A 564 9.77 -12.48 1.38
N PRO A 565 10.32 -13.00 2.51
CA PRO A 565 10.69 -12.18 3.66
C PRO A 565 11.83 -11.21 3.42
N SER A 566 11.89 -10.15 4.23
CA SER A 566 12.98 -9.18 4.26
C SER A 566 14.34 -9.82 4.56
N PRO A 567 15.34 -9.63 3.68
CA PRO A 567 16.74 -9.97 3.97
C PRO A 567 17.27 -9.29 5.24
N GLY A 568 16.99 -8.00 5.43
CA GLY A 568 17.43 -7.26 6.63
C GLY A 568 16.87 -7.85 7.93
N VAL A 569 15.57 -8.19 7.95
CA VAL A 569 14.94 -8.81 9.14
C VAL A 569 15.53 -10.19 9.42
N TRP A 570 15.85 -10.97 8.38
CA TRP A 570 16.53 -12.24 8.54
C TRP A 570 17.94 -12.06 9.12
N GLU A 571 18.74 -11.14 8.59
CA GLU A 571 20.10 -10.90 9.07
C GLU A 571 20.13 -10.43 10.52
N ASP A 572 19.22 -9.56 10.93
CA ASP A 572 19.07 -9.19 12.34
C ASP A 572 18.63 -10.36 13.23
N THR A 573 17.80 -11.26 12.68
CA THR A 573 17.41 -12.51 13.35
C THR A 573 18.61 -13.44 13.50
N ALA A 574 19.42 -13.63 12.46
CA ALA A 574 20.62 -14.45 12.49
C ALA A 574 21.61 -13.91 13.52
N ARG A 575 21.91 -12.60 13.48
CA ARG A 575 22.74 -11.93 14.49
C ARG A 575 22.18 -12.08 15.91
N TYR A 576 20.86 -12.06 16.08
CA TYR A 576 20.22 -12.29 17.38
C TYR A 576 20.40 -13.73 17.87
N ILE A 577 20.27 -14.73 16.99
CA ILE A 577 20.50 -16.14 17.31
C ILE A 577 21.95 -16.34 17.79
N GLU A 578 22.91 -15.79 17.05
CA GLU A 578 24.34 -15.85 17.40
C GLU A 578 24.63 -15.20 18.75
N ARG A 579 24.15 -13.96 18.98
CA ARG A 579 24.31 -13.26 20.25
C ARG A 579 23.69 -14.00 21.43
N ARG A 580 22.51 -14.59 21.23
CA ARG A 580 21.80 -15.33 22.29
C ARG A 580 22.53 -16.62 22.65
N LYS A 581 23.10 -17.32 21.67
CA LYS A 581 23.84 -18.57 21.89
C LYS A 581 25.28 -18.34 22.33
N GLY A 582 25.86 -17.18 21.98
CA GLY A 582 27.28 -16.88 22.14
C GLY A 582 28.17 -17.64 21.15
N LYS A 583 27.63 -18.02 19.98
CA LYS A 583 28.30 -18.87 18.97
C LYS A 583 27.98 -18.41 17.56
N GLY A 584 28.90 -18.64 16.61
CA GLY A 584 28.69 -18.32 15.19
C GLY A 584 27.67 -19.27 14.55
N LEU A 585 26.82 -18.74 13.68
CA LEU A 585 25.81 -19.51 12.97
C LEU A 585 26.40 -20.06 11.66
N GLN A 586 26.64 -21.37 11.62
CA GLN A 586 27.25 -22.03 10.47
C GLN A 586 26.25 -22.32 9.36
N ALA A 587 25.10 -22.91 9.70
CA ALA A 587 24.08 -23.28 8.72
C ALA A 587 22.66 -23.24 9.30
N VAL A 588 21.70 -22.99 8.42
CA VAL A 588 20.27 -23.02 8.77
C VAL A 588 19.46 -23.86 7.79
N ARG A 589 18.49 -24.60 8.31
CA ARG A 589 17.46 -25.29 7.53
C ARG A 589 16.09 -24.83 8.03
N PHE A 590 15.33 -24.12 7.20
CA PHE A 590 14.00 -23.65 7.62
C PHE A 590 12.95 -24.74 7.74
N ARG A 591 13.11 -25.82 6.95
CA ARG A 591 12.25 -26.99 6.97
C ARG A 591 13.10 -28.25 6.95
N ASN A 592 13.31 -28.80 8.14
CA ASN A 592 13.96 -30.09 8.37
C ASN A 592 12.90 -31.10 8.86
N LYS A 593 12.86 -32.30 8.27
CA LYS A 593 11.80 -33.30 8.53
C LYS A 593 12.07 -34.14 9.78
N VAL A 594 12.42 -33.51 10.90
CA VAL A 594 12.79 -34.18 12.16
C VAL A 594 11.64 -35.06 12.70
N THR A 595 10.42 -34.53 12.70
CA THR A 595 9.19 -35.22 13.14
C THR A 595 8.27 -35.58 11.97
N GLY A 596 8.77 -35.52 10.74
CA GLY A 596 8.02 -35.75 9.49
C GLY A 596 7.82 -34.50 8.63
N TRP A 597 7.20 -34.68 7.46
CA TRP A 597 7.04 -33.59 6.47
C TRP A 597 6.08 -32.48 6.93
N LYS A 598 4.94 -32.84 7.55
CA LYS A 598 3.88 -31.87 7.92
C LYS A 598 4.29 -30.97 9.10
N ASP A 599 5.15 -31.42 10.01
CA ASP A 599 5.65 -30.66 11.16
C ASP A 599 7.16 -30.40 11.07
N SER A 600 7.60 -29.75 10.01
CA SER A 600 9.03 -29.51 9.80
C SER A 600 9.62 -28.49 10.78
N HIS A 601 10.86 -28.75 11.20
CA HIS A 601 11.63 -27.91 12.11
C HIS A 601 12.44 -26.84 11.40
N PHE A 602 12.62 -25.70 12.05
CA PHE A 602 13.75 -24.80 11.83
C PHE A 602 14.94 -25.34 12.61
N THR A 603 16.07 -25.57 11.94
CA THR A 603 17.30 -26.08 12.53
C THR A 603 18.43 -25.08 12.31
N ALA A 604 19.15 -24.75 13.37
CA ALA A 604 20.35 -23.92 13.36
C ALA A 604 21.55 -24.77 13.80
N VAL A 605 22.62 -24.76 13.00
CA VAL A 605 23.89 -25.44 13.28
C VAL A 605 24.94 -24.38 13.54
N TYR A 606 25.66 -24.51 14.64
CA TYR A 606 26.69 -23.56 15.08
C TYR A 606 28.10 -24.02 14.67
N ASP A 607 29.06 -23.11 14.73
CA ASP A 607 30.48 -23.35 14.41
C ASP A 607 31.14 -24.49 15.20
N ASP A 608 30.72 -24.69 16.44
CA ASP A 608 31.17 -25.80 17.30
C ASP A 608 30.44 -27.13 17.05
N GLY A 609 29.57 -27.18 16.03
CA GLY A 609 28.77 -28.35 15.68
C GLY A 609 27.53 -28.56 16.54
N SER A 610 27.26 -27.70 17.54
CA SER A 610 26.01 -27.77 18.30
C SER A 610 24.79 -27.42 17.42
N VAL A 611 23.63 -27.96 17.77
CA VAL A 611 22.41 -27.85 16.95
C VAL A 611 21.21 -27.45 17.81
N ASP A 612 20.49 -26.40 17.38
CA ASP A 612 19.17 -26.07 17.91
C ASP A 612 18.09 -26.41 16.88
N SER A 613 16.99 -27.01 17.32
CA SER A 613 15.90 -27.43 16.44
C SER A 613 14.54 -27.27 17.11
N ALA A 614 13.58 -26.64 16.42
CA ALA A 614 12.22 -26.51 16.89
C ALA A 614 11.24 -26.43 15.72
N PRO A 615 9.97 -26.84 15.86
CA PRO A 615 8.96 -26.65 14.82
C PRO A 615 8.96 -25.21 14.31
N LEU A 616 8.99 -25.02 12.98
CA LEU A 616 9.20 -23.70 12.37
C LEU A 616 8.27 -22.64 12.96
N PHE A 617 6.96 -22.92 13.00
CA PHE A 617 5.95 -21.99 13.50
C PHE A 617 5.89 -21.86 15.03
N ARG A 618 6.75 -22.57 15.77
CA ARG A 618 7.01 -22.34 17.20
C ARG A 618 8.22 -21.44 17.43
N THR A 619 9.06 -21.20 16.42
CA THR A 619 10.12 -20.19 16.49
C THR A 619 9.56 -18.78 16.34
N GLU A 620 10.28 -17.78 16.83
CA GLU A 620 9.89 -16.37 16.71
C GLU A 620 9.81 -15.92 15.25
N TYR A 621 10.82 -16.25 14.45
CA TYR A 621 10.86 -15.96 13.02
C TYR A 621 9.72 -16.64 12.28
N GLY A 622 9.52 -17.95 12.50
CA GLY A 622 8.47 -18.70 11.82
C GLY A 622 7.06 -18.21 12.17
N ARG A 623 6.81 -17.79 13.41
CA ARG A 623 5.52 -17.16 13.77
C ARG A 623 5.27 -15.86 13.00
N ALA A 624 6.25 -14.98 12.97
CA ALA A 624 6.13 -13.70 12.28
C ALA A 624 6.05 -13.88 10.75
N PHE A 625 6.80 -14.84 10.20
CA PHE A 625 6.69 -15.26 8.80
C PHE A 625 5.31 -15.84 8.46
N GLY A 626 4.78 -16.74 9.29
CA GLY A 626 3.45 -17.33 9.10
C GLY A 626 2.30 -16.32 9.16
N ARG A 627 2.52 -15.19 9.86
CA ARG A 627 1.62 -14.02 9.86
C ARG A 627 1.83 -13.08 8.66
N ALA A 628 2.78 -13.40 7.79
CA ALA A 628 3.18 -12.58 6.65
C ALA A 628 3.64 -11.16 7.05
N LEU A 629 4.24 -11.00 8.24
CA LEU A 629 4.49 -9.67 8.83
C LEU A 629 5.52 -8.83 8.06
N PHE A 630 6.55 -9.48 7.53
CA PHE A 630 7.71 -8.82 6.92
C PHE A 630 7.97 -9.29 5.48
N LEU A 631 6.90 -9.62 4.75
CA LEU A 631 7.03 -9.91 3.32
C LEU A 631 7.25 -8.62 2.53
N ARG A 632 7.87 -8.77 1.37
CA ARG A 632 8.04 -7.67 0.41
C ARG A 632 6.66 -7.08 0.04
N PRO A 633 6.49 -5.74 -0.05
CA PRO A 633 5.19 -5.12 -0.36
C PRO A 633 4.48 -5.73 -1.57
N SER A 634 5.25 -6.02 -2.63
CA SER A 634 4.74 -6.62 -3.87
C SER A 634 4.16 -8.01 -3.68
N CYS A 635 4.54 -8.75 -2.63
CA CYS A 635 4.00 -10.08 -2.35
C CYS A 635 2.53 -10.06 -1.94
N TYR A 636 2.02 -8.94 -1.41
CA TYR A 636 0.61 -8.82 -1.04
C TYR A 636 -0.32 -8.50 -2.23
N ARG A 637 0.27 -8.12 -3.37
CA ARG A 637 -0.41 -7.89 -4.65
C ARG A 637 0.29 -8.62 -5.79
N CYS A 638 0.89 -9.78 -5.49
CA CYS A 638 1.78 -10.48 -6.39
C CYS A 638 1.04 -10.88 -7.68
N PRO A 639 1.49 -10.44 -8.88
CA PRO A 639 0.83 -10.84 -10.12
C PRO A 639 1.06 -12.32 -10.46
N TYR A 640 2.08 -12.95 -9.88
CA TYR A 640 2.41 -14.36 -10.08
C TYR A 640 1.70 -15.30 -9.08
N ALA A 641 0.86 -14.77 -8.20
CA ALA A 641 0.03 -15.59 -7.32
C ALA A 641 -1.21 -16.11 -8.08
N SER A 642 -0.93 -16.85 -9.15
CA SER A 642 -1.87 -17.29 -10.19
C SER A 642 -1.44 -18.62 -10.81
N MET A 643 -2.33 -19.21 -11.60
CA MET A 643 -2.06 -20.40 -12.43
C MET A 643 -1.26 -20.09 -13.70
N THR A 644 -1.12 -18.83 -14.08
CA THR A 644 -0.15 -18.40 -15.09
C THR A 644 1.24 -18.41 -14.46
N ARG A 645 2.14 -19.26 -14.99
CA ARG A 645 3.45 -19.55 -14.42
C ARG A 645 4.55 -19.28 -15.44
N PRO A 646 5.58 -18.49 -15.10
CA PRO A 646 6.65 -18.16 -16.05
C PRO A 646 7.65 -19.29 -16.25
N GLY A 647 7.95 -20.12 -15.23
CA GLY A 647 8.93 -21.18 -15.36
C GLY A 647 8.47 -22.35 -16.24
N ASP A 648 9.39 -23.21 -16.68
CA ASP A 648 9.04 -24.47 -17.35
C ASP A 648 8.38 -25.45 -16.37
N PHE A 649 8.86 -25.42 -15.13
CA PHE A 649 8.30 -26.14 -13.99
C PHE A 649 7.92 -25.21 -12.85
N THR A 650 6.86 -25.56 -12.11
CA THR A 650 6.53 -24.96 -10.81
C THR A 650 6.57 -26.02 -9.72
N LEU A 651 7.29 -25.79 -8.63
CA LEU A 651 7.34 -26.70 -7.47
C LEU A 651 6.62 -26.14 -6.26
N GLY A 652 5.92 -26.98 -5.51
CA GLY A 652 5.32 -26.64 -4.23
C GLY A 652 5.24 -27.85 -3.30
N ASP A 653 4.84 -27.60 -2.06
CA ASP A 653 4.37 -28.66 -1.18
C ASP A 653 2.97 -29.12 -1.62
N PHE A 654 2.71 -30.42 -1.68
CA PHE A 654 1.40 -30.89 -2.13
C PHE A 654 0.36 -30.97 -0.99
N TRP A 655 -0.23 -29.83 -0.64
CA TRP A 655 -1.27 -29.74 0.39
C TRP A 655 -2.68 -30.16 -0.07
N GLY A 656 -2.87 -30.48 -1.35
CA GLY A 656 -4.17 -30.81 -1.94
C GLY A 656 -4.59 -32.28 -1.82
N LEU A 657 -3.74 -33.13 -1.23
CA LEU A 657 -3.99 -34.55 -1.01
C LEU A 657 -4.89 -34.76 0.22
N GLY A 658 -5.86 -35.66 0.10
CA GLY A 658 -6.66 -36.13 1.21
C GLY A 658 -5.84 -36.98 2.20
N PRO A 659 -6.33 -37.20 3.43
CA PRO A 659 -5.61 -37.98 4.44
C PRO A 659 -5.22 -39.39 3.99
N ASP A 660 -6.10 -40.05 3.22
CA ASP A 660 -5.95 -41.46 2.81
C ASP A 660 -5.26 -41.63 1.45
N GLU A 661 -4.95 -40.53 0.74
CA GLU A 661 -4.28 -40.59 -0.55
C GLU A 661 -2.76 -40.63 -0.37
N LEU A 662 -2.12 -41.69 -0.87
CA LEU A 662 -0.66 -41.87 -0.78
C LEU A 662 -0.10 -41.72 0.67
N PRO A 663 -0.68 -42.38 1.69
CA PRO A 663 -0.38 -42.09 3.10
C PRO A 663 1.09 -42.30 3.46
N GLU A 664 1.70 -43.38 2.96
CA GLU A 664 3.12 -43.67 3.15
C GLU A 664 4.02 -42.60 2.52
N GLN A 665 3.63 -42.12 1.34
CA GLN A 665 4.39 -41.11 0.60
C GLN A 665 4.21 -39.73 1.24
N GLN A 666 3.04 -39.40 1.78
CA GLN A 666 2.81 -38.15 2.50
C GLN A 666 3.75 -38.01 3.70
N GLY A 667 4.00 -39.08 4.45
CA GLY A 667 4.94 -39.05 5.58
C GLY A 667 6.36 -38.64 5.17
N LYS A 668 6.83 -39.15 4.02
CA LYS A 668 8.15 -38.86 3.44
C LYS A 668 8.20 -37.50 2.70
N GLY A 669 7.05 -36.99 2.28
CA GLY A 669 6.83 -35.68 1.66
C GLY A 669 6.65 -35.74 0.15
N ILE A 670 5.67 -35.01 -0.38
CA ILE A 670 5.29 -35.04 -1.80
C ILE A 670 5.28 -33.62 -2.35
N SER A 671 5.90 -33.43 -3.52
CA SER A 671 5.86 -32.15 -4.22
C SER A 671 4.63 -32.07 -5.12
N LEU A 672 3.99 -30.90 -5.11
CA LEU A 672 3.19 -30.48 -6.25
C LEU A 672 4.17 -30.07 -7.34
N LEU A 673 4.05 -30.69 -8.51
CA LEU A 673 4.81 -30.35 -9.70
C LEU A 673 3.83 -29.89 -10.78
N LEU A 674 3.98 -28.64 -11.24
CA LEU A 674 3.30 -28.16 -12.43
C LEU A 674 4.27 -28.16 -13.60
N VAL A 675 3.82 -28.68 -14.74
CA VAL A 675 4.54 -28.64 -16.01
C VAL A 675 3.86 -27.59 -16.88
N ASN A 676 4.57 -26.48 -17.13
CA ASN A 676 3.96 -25.27 -17.65
C ASN A 676 4.21 -25.05 -19.16
N THR A 677 5.28 -25.64 -19.72
CA THR A 677 5.71 -25.42 -21.10
C THR A 677 5.96 -26.74 -21.83
N ALA A 678 5.99 -26.70 -23.17
CA ALA A 678 6.34 -27.86 -23.99
C ALA A 678 7.77 -28.35 -23.70
N HIS A 679 8.72 -27.43 -23.45
CA HIS A 679 10.08 -27.78 -23.00
C HIS A 679 10.07 -28.51 -21.66
N GLY A 680 9.30 -28.01 -20.69
CA GLY A 680 9.10 -28.68 -19.41
C GLY A 680 8.52 -30.08 -19.60
N SER A 681 7.55 -30.25 -20.51
CA SER A 681 6.98 -31.57 -20.82
C SER A 681 8.01 -32.53 -21.39
N HIS A 682 8.86 -32.08 -22.31
CA HIS A 682 9.92 -32.91 -22.90
C HIS A 682 10.93 -33.39 -21.86
N LEU A 683 11.34 -32.51 -20.95
CA LEU A 683 12.26 -32.87 -19.86
C LEU A 683 11.59 -33.73 -18.79
N PHE A 684 10.31 -33.50 -18.51
CA PHE A 684 9.57 -34.21 -17.47
C PHE A 684 9.65 -35.73 -17.63
N ASP A 685 9.63 -36.23 -18.86
CA ASP A 685 9.69 -37.66 -19.15
C ASP A 685 11.05 -38.32 -18.95
N GLN A 686 12.09 -37.51 -18.82
CA GLN A 686 13.47 -37.95 -18.62
C GLN A 686 13.88 -37.96 -17.14
N LEU A 687 13.04 -37.38 -16.26
CA LEU A 687 13.35 -37.29 -14.84
C LEU A 687 13.03 -38.59 -14.10
N PRO A 688 13.95 -39.10 -13.25
CA PRO A 688 13.74 -40.32 -12.46
C PRO A 688 12.83 -40.04 -11.24
N LEU A 689 11.57 -39.73 -11.50
CA LEU A 689 10.58 -39.36 -10.50
C LEU A 689 9.40 -40.34 -10.50
N SER A 690 8.96 -40.70 -9.31
CA SER A 690 7.62 -41.26 -9.14
C SER A 690 6.61 -40.13 -9.25
N ARG A 691 5.58 -40.31 -10.07
CA ARG A 691 4.62 -39.26 -10.44
C ARG A 691 3.21 -39.81 -10.61
N GLN A 692 2.22 -39.00 -10.23
CA GLN A 692 0.80 -39.28 -10.45
C GLN A 692 0.10 -37.99 -10.89
N ALA A 693 -0.63 -38.06 -12.01
CA ALA A 693 -1.41 -36.92 -12.52
C ALA A 693 -2.51 -36.53 -11.52
N PHE A 694 -2.80 -35.23 -11.45
CA PHE A 694 -3.78 -34.71 -10.51
C PHE A 694 -4.58 -33.54 -11.09
N PRO A 695 -5.87 -33.38 -10.73
CA PRO A 695 -6.66 -32.23 -11.15
C PRO A 695 -6.08 -30.91 -10.64
N VAL A 696 -6.02 -29.91 -11.52
CA VAL A 696 -5.48 -28.58 -11.22
C VAL A 696 -6.29 -27.87 -10.13
N GLU A 697 -7.60 -28.10 -10.08
CA GLU A 697 -8.53 -27.53 -9.10
C GLU A 697 -8.13 -27.91 -7.68
N ARG A 698 -7.69 -29.16 -7.48
CA ARG A 698 -7.22 -29.63 -6.18
C ARG A 698 -5.84 -29.08 -5.83
N ALA A 699 -4.96 -28.89 -6.82
CA ALA A 699 -3.70 -28.19 -6.62
C ALA A 699 -3.94 -26.76 -6.11
N ILE A 700 -4.89 -26.04 -6.71
CA ILE A 700 -5.30 -24.70 -6.27
C ILE A 700 -5.90 -24.72 -4.86
N ALA A 701 -6.81 -25.65 -4.58
CA ALA A 701 -7.47 -25.76 -3.29
C ALA A 701 -6.48 -25.99 -2.14
N GLY A 702 -5.48 -26.86 -2.35
CA GLY A 702 -4.39 -27.09 -1.40
C GLY A 702 -3.37 -25.95 -1.33
N ASN A 703 -3.16 -25.23 -2.44
CA ASN A 703 -2.16 -24.19 -2.55
C ASN A 703 -2.79 -22.84 -2.95
N PRO A 704 -3.32 -22.06 -1.99
CA PRO A 704 -4.03 -20.80 -2.27
C PRO A 704 -3.22 -19.74 -3.02
N ARG A 705 -1.89 -19.89 -3.11
CA ARG A 705 -0.99 -18.97 -3.84
C ARG A 705 -0.97 -19.20 -5.35
N LEU A 706 -1.64 -20.25 -5.81
CA LEU A 706 -1.97 -20.46 -7.22
C LEU A 706 -3.21 -19.67 -7.67
N ALA A 707 -3.93 -19.01 -6.75
CA ALA A 707 -5.14 -18.25 -7.08
C ALA A 707 -5.14 -16.80 -6.58
N SER A 708 -4.45 -16.51 -5.46
CA SER A 708 -4.44 -15.16 -4.90
C SER A 708 -3.18 -14.87 -4.08
N PRO A 709 -2.78 -13.60 -3.95
CA PRO A 709 -1.64 -13.20 -3.13
C PRO A 709 -1.93 -13.25 -1.63
N THR A 710 -0.88 -13.09 -0.83
CA THR A 710 -0.96 -13.05 0.65
C THR A 710 -1.59 -11.76 1.13
N ALA A 711 -2.50 -11.85 2.10
CA ALA A 711 -3.14 -10.66 2.63
C ALA A 711 -2.12 -9.87 3.45
N CYS A 712 -2.09 -8.54 3.28
CA CYS A 712 -1.24 -7.69 4.08
C CYS A 712 -1.77 -7.66 5.53
N PRO A 713 -0.96 -8.05 6.54
CA PRO A 713 -1.40 -7.96 7.92
C PRO A 713 -1.46 -6.49 8.37
N ALA A 714 -2.42 -6.17 9.23
CA ALA A 714 -2.67 -4.78 9.67
C ALA A 714 -1.48 -4.17 10.42
N ASP A 715 -0.66 -4.99 11.08
CA ASP A 715 0.49 -4.54 11.86
C ASP A 715 1.78 -4.43 11.06
N ARG A 716 1.81 -4.78 9.76
CA ARG A 716 3.00 -4.64 8.90
C ARG A 716 3.59 -3.24 8.95
N ALA A 717 2.76 -2.22 8.72
CA ALA A 717 3.23 -0.85 8.65
C ALA A 717 3.79 -0.37 9.99
N ALA A 718 3.17 -0.79 11.10
CA ALA A 718 3.68 -0.54 12.44
C ALA A 718 4.99 -1.30 12.73
N PHE A 719 5.10 -2.56 12.27
CA PHE A 719 6.31 -3.36 12.38
C PHE A 719 7.49 -2.69 11.67
N PHE A 720 7.35 -2.31 10.40
CA PHE A 720 8.45 -1.69 9.66
C PHE A 720 8.77 -0.26 10.11
N ALA A 721 7.78 0.49 10.60
CA ALA A 721 8.03 1.77 11.26
C ALA A 721 8.89 1.60 12.53
N ALA A 722 8.58 0.58 13.35
CA ALA A 722 9.39 0.27 14.52
C ALA A 722 10.77 -0.31 14.13
N TYR A 723 10.83 -1.21 13.14
CA TYR A 723 12.07 -1.79 12.63
C TYR A 723 13.05 -0.73 12.10
N ALA A 724 12.54 0.29 11.41
CA ALA A 724 13.35 1.39 10.92
C ALA A 724 13.86 2.31 12.03
N LEU A 725 13.20 2.34 13.19
CA LEU A 725 13.40 3.39 14.20
C LEU A 725 13.84 2.95 15.59
N GLU A 726 13.63 1.68 15.95
CA GLU A 726 13.84 1.11 17.28
C GLU A 726 14.86 -0.05 17.22
N PRO A 727 15.57 -0.38 18.31
CA PRO A 727 16.45 -1.54 18.36
C PRO A 727 15.71 -2.85 18.05
N PHE A 728 16.29 -3.72 17.23
CA PHE A 728 15.64 -4.95 16.76
C PHE A 728 15.10 -5.83 17.89
N ASP A 729 15.79 -5.93 19.02
CA ASP A 729 15.35 -6.72 20.17
C ASP A 729 14.01 -6.25 20.75
N ALA A 730 13.74 -4.94 20.74
CA ALA A 730 12.46 -4.37 21.17
C ALA A 730 11.35 -4.67 20.15
N VAL A 731 11.66 -4.50 18.86
CA VAL A 731 10.75 -4.80 17.75
C VAL A 731 10.35 -6.27 17.76
N ARG A 732 11.32 -7.19 17.88
CA ARG A 732 11.12 -8.63 17.99
C ARG A 732 10.20 -8.99 19.15
N LYS A 733 10.48 -8.48 20.36
CA LYS A 733 9.64 -8.73 21.55
C LYS A 733 8.20 -8.24 21.36
N ARG A 734 8.01 -7.12 20.66
CA ARG A 734 6.67 -6.54 20.41
C ARG A 734 5.90 -7.31 19.33
N PHE A 735 6.55 -7.70 18.23
CA PHE A 735 5.86 -8.13 17.01
C PHE A 735 5.97 -9.65 16.71
N PHE A 736 6.99 -10.37 17.21
CA PHE A 736 7.18 -11.80 16.94
C PHE A 736 6.47 -12.72 17.95
N THR A 737 5.75 -12.12 18.90
CA THR A 737 4.93 -12.81 19.89
C THR A 737 3.61 -13.28 19.30
N LEU A 738 3.00 -14.27 19.95
CA LEU A 738 1.66 -14.72 19.59
C LEU A 738 0.66 -13.63 19.94
N PRO A 739 -0.38 -13.40 19.11
CA PRO A 739 -1.50 -12.57 19.51
C PRO A 739 -2.08 -13.08 20.85
N PRO A 740 -2.66 -12.19 21.68
CA PRO A 740 -3.30 -12.59 22.93
C PRO A 740 -4.31 -13.74 22.72
N LEU A 741 -4.46 -14.63 23.71
CA LEU A 741 -5.36 -15.79 23.66
C LEU A 741 -6.77 -15.50 23.11
N PRO A 742 -7.43 -14.36 23.44
CA PRO A 742 -8.74 -14.02 22.88
C PRO A 742 -8.76 -13.92 21.34
N VAL A 743 -7.69 -13.38 20.74
CA VAL A 743 -7.56 -13.25 19.28
C VAL A 743 -7.33 -14.61 18.61
N ARG A 744 -6.64 -15.51 19.32
CA ARG A 744 -6.37 -16.88 18.86
C ARG A 744 -7.62 -17.77 18.95
N ALA A 745 -8.41 -17.63 20.01
CA ALA A 745 -9.64 -18.39 20.24
C ALA A 745 -10.71 -18.11 19.16
N VAL A 746 -10.86 -16.85 18.74
CA VAL A 746 -11.78 -16.47 17.66
C VAL A 746 -11.39 -17.13 16.32
N GLY A 747 -10.09 -17.31 16.05
CA GLY A 747 -9.61 -17.97 14.83
C GLY A 747 -9.87 -19.48 14.78
N THR A 748 -9.88 -20.15 15.94
CA THR A 748 -10.11 -21.60 16.08
C THR A 748 -11.57 -21.99 16.19
N LEU A 749 -12.44 -21.11 16.71
CA LEU A 749 -13.88 -21.36 16.90
C LEU A 749 -14.73 -21.13 15.64
N LEU A 750 -14.19 -20.48 14.60
CA LEU A 750 -14.93 -20.17 13.39
C LEU A 750 -14.82 -21.32 12.37
N SER A 751 -15.96 -21.96 12.05
CA SER A 751 -16.07 -22.96 10.99
C SER A 751 -15.63 -22.38 9.63
N PRO A 752 -15.16 -23.21 8.69
CA PRO A 752 -14.77 -22.77 7.34
C PRO A 752 -15.86 -21.96 6.63
N GLU A 753 -17.13 -22.33 6.85
CA GLU A 753 -18.31 -21.67 6.31
C GLU A 753 -18.56 -20.30 6.96
N LEU A 754 -18.34 -20.17 8.27
CA LEU A 754 -18.45 -18.87 8.95
C LEU A 754 -17.31 -17.93 8.53
N LYS A 755 -16.10 -18.47 8.32
CA LYS A 755 -14.97 -17.73 7.74
C LYS A 755 -15.28 -17.28 6.31
N ALA A 756 -15.93 -18.11 5.50
CA ALA A 756 -16.37 -17.75 4.15
C ALA A 756 -17.48 -16.68 4.16
N LYS A 757 -18.47 -16.77 5.06
CA LYS A 757 -19.52 -15.75 5.26
C LYS A 757 -18.95 -14.42 5.77
N LEU A 758 -18.03 -14.45 6.74
CA LEU A 758 -17.33 -13.25 7.22
C LEU A 758 -16.48 -12.61 6.11
N ARG A 759 -15.78 -13.41 5.29
CA ARG A 759 -15.06 -12.92 4.10
C ARG A 759 -15.97 -12.33 3.04
N LYS A 760 -17.21 -12.82 2.89
CA LYS A 760 -18.23 -12.23 2.02
C LYS A 760 -18.79 -10.90 2.56
N LYS A 761 -18.90 -10.75 3.90
CA LYS A 761 -19.34 -9.50 4.55
C LYS A 761 -18.25 -8.44 4.67
N LEU A 762 -16.98 -8.83 4.57
CA LEU A 762 -15.80 -7.94 4.64
C LEU A 762 -15.22 -7.57 3.26
N ARG A 763 -15.91 -7.93 2.18
CA ARG A 763 -15.55 -7.55 0.80
C ARG A 763 -16.29 -6.31 0.35
#